data_AF-A0A834HIF6-F1
#
_entry.id   AF-A0A834HIF6-F1
#
_cell.length_a   1.000
_cell.length_b   1.000
_cell.length_c   1.000
_cell.angle_alpha   90.00
_cell.angle_beta   90.00
_cell.angle_gamma   90.00
#
_symmetry.space_group_name_H-M   'P 1'
#
loop_
_entity.id
_entity.type
_entity.pdbx_description
1 polymer ?
#
loop_
_entity_poly.entity_id
_entity_poly.type
_entity_poly.pdbx_seq_one_letter_code
_entity_poly.pdbx_strand_id
1 'polypeptide(L)'
;MSSSHLQMWFNILSLLLLLPPLANSLEAQTWIKAGYWYSGSEFPVPDIDSSLFTHLTCAFAHINSSTYELSILPSDETYISTFTDIVRQKNPTIITLLSIWTQDSNFSTFFSMATQPSHRTSFIESSIQTARLYGFHGLELYGMGPYGIQPDTSTKNMKDMGILFDDWRSAINKESKNSTRSPLILTMAGHYLPSLSTTSYPMDSIKRNLDWVHIGSYDYHLSAKENFTGAHSALYDPSSNVSTDYGIKEWIRRGLPAKKMVLGLAYHGYAWTLVNPKDNAIGSPARGRAITADGSMSYKYIKTYLRSYGVKVVYNESYLANYCVIGSLWIGFDDVEAIKTKVLYAREKGLLGYKVWQVPNDDNWVLSKAAQEEGKDKENKQLLLEILLPTSAIVTLLLGTLTWYLRRRLCKWKVLAMRVMATRTKSRYPNLQAFGFTDIKEATSNFSHENKLGEGGFGPVYKHMFQQFVWYELYLMPRVTLSSYLIHGYVPPEYVKRGIYSTKYDVYSFGVLLLQIISGKKNTFLYGRDNLHLLEYAYELWKDGKSMEFMDPLMDDTNSGCKLLQCMQVALLCVQEKWEDRPTMLEVYSMLKNEIEDVSKPKRPAFSTKTDMDEENHHKSREEICSSNFATMSQVMPR
;
A
#
# COMPACT_ATOMS: atom_id res chain seq x y z
N MET A 1 -6.39 -46.07 21.36
CA MET A 1 -5.87 -44.76 20.94
C MET A 1 -4.87 -44.31 21.99
N SER A 2 -3.61 -44.03 21.64
CA SER A 2 -2.57 -43.69 22.62
C SER A 2 -2.81 -42.29 23.22
N SER A 3 -2.43 -42.12 24.50
CA SER A 3 -2.51 -40.86 25.26
C SER A 3 -1.95 -39.64 24.49
N SER A 4 -0.97 -39.86 23.61
CA SER A 4 -0.39 -38.84 22.73
C SER A 4 -1.37 -38.21 21.72
N HIS A 5 -2.41 -38.94 21.29
CA HIS A 5 -3.41 -38.40 20.38
C HIS A 5 -4.40 -37.50 21.10
N LEU A 6 -4.77 -37.83 22.34
CA LEU A 6 -5.64 -36.99 23.16
C LEU A 6 -4.95 -35.67 23.50
N GLN A 7 -3.65 -35.71 23.83
CA GLN A 7 -2.86 -34.50 24.12
C GLN A 7 -2.74 -33.57 22.91
N MET A 8 -2.63 -34.14 21.70
CA MET A 8 -2.56 -33.34 20.47
C MET A 8 -3.89 -32.62 20.19
N TRP A 9 -5.02 -33.31 20.37
CA TRP A 9 -6.34 -32.69 20.23
C TRP A 9 -6.60 -31.67 21.34
N PHE A 10 -6.15 -31.93 22.56
CA PHE A 10 -6.24 -30.98 23.68
C PHE A 10 -5.41 -29.72 23.42
N ASN A 11 -4.21 -29.86 22.87
CA ASN A 11 -3.35 -28.73 22.50
C ASN A 11 -3.93 -27.92 21.32
N ILE A 12 -4.55 -28.58 20.33
CA ILE A 12 -5.23 -27.89 19.22
C ILE A 12 -6.47 -27.15 19.72
N LEU A 13 -7.25 -27.76 20.61
CA LEU A 13 -8.43 -27.14 21.22
C LEU A 13 -8.04 -25.97 22.14
N SER A 14 -6.95 -26.11 22.92
CA SER A 14 -6.38 -25.01 23.71
C SER A 14 -5.84 -23.88 22.83
N LEU A 15 -5.24 -24.17 21.68
CA LEU A 15 -4.77 -23.15 20.74
C LEU A 15 -5.93 -22.41 20.06
N LEU A 16 -7.04 -23.10 19.78
CA LEU A 16 -8.28 -22.51 19.27
C LEU A 16 -9.03 -21.70 20.34
N LEU A 17 -8.92 -22.06 21.61
CA LEU A 17 -9.47 -21.31 22.76
C LEU A 17 -8.58 -20.14 23.21
N LEU A 18 -7.31 -20.11 22.79
CA LEU A 18 -6.36 -19.01 22.99
C LEU A 18 -6.33 -18.01 21.83
N LEU A 19 -7.00 -18.31 20.71
CA LEU A 19 -7.38 -17.25 19.79
C LEU A 19 -8.39 -16.36 20.53
N PRO A 20 -8.11 -15.06 20.70
CA PRO A 20 -9.10 -14.17 21.28
C PRO A 20 -10.39 -14.33 20.48
N PRO A 21 -11.57 -14.32 21.12
CA PRO A 21 -12.80 -14.35 20.37
C PRO A 21 -12.74 -13.19 19.37
N LEU A 22 -12.82 -13.50 18.07
CA LEU A 22 -13.08 -12.51 17.01
C LEU A 22 -14.40 -11.75 17.24
N ALA A 23 -15.13 -12.07 18.32
CA ALA A 23 -16.29 -11.35 18.84
C ALA A 23 -15.96 -10.13 19.72
N ASN A 24 -14.68 -9.75 19.88
CA ASN A 24 -14.36 -8.34 20.11
C ASN A 24 -13.86 -7.76 18.79
N SER A 25 -14.79 -7.54 17.88
CA SER A 25 -14.72 -6.31 17.10
C SER A 25 -14.52 -5.22 18.16
N LEU A 26 -13.31 -4.64 18.24
CA LEU A 26 -13.26 -3.22 18.58
C LEU A 26 -14.35 -2.61 17.71
N GLU A 27 -15.34 -1.93 18.29
CA GLU A 27 -16.24 -1.10 17.51
C GLU A 27 -15.35 -0.33 16.54
N ALA A 28 -15.42 -0.67 15.26
CA ALA A 28 -14.68 0.07 14.26
C ALA A 28 -15.20 1.49 14.40
N GLN A 29 -14.38 2.39 14.95
CA GLN A 29 -14.80 3.75 15.25
C GLN A 29 -15.43 4.31 13.98
N THR A 30 -16.75 4.51 14.00
CA THR A 30 -17.50 4.81 12.79
C THR A 30 -16.98 6.12 12.23
N TRP A 31 -16.49 6.08 11.00
CA TRP A 31 -15.90 7.24 10.36
C TRP A 31 -16.91 8.38 10.29
N ILE A 32 -16.54 9.56 10.81
CA ILE A 32 -17.48 10.64 11.06
C ILE A 32 -17.94 11.27 9.74
N LYS A 33 -19.25 11.24 9.53
CA LYS A 33 -19.97 12.00 8.51
C LYS A 33 -20.85 13.00 9.24
N ALA A 34 -20.43 14.26 9.27
CA ALA A 34 -21.08 15.28 10.08
C ALA A 34 -21.58 16.47 9.25
N GLY A 35 -22.56 17.19 9.79
CA GLY A 35 -23.11 18.39 9.16
C GLY A 35 -23.65 19.41 10.16
N TYR A 36 -23.58 20.69 9.80
CA TYR A 36 -24.21 21.77 10.54
C TYR A 36 -25.61 22.05 10.03
N TRP A 37 -26.51 22.33 10.98
CA TRP A 37 -27.77 23.02 10.74
C TRP A 37 -27.85 24.24 11.66
N TYR A 38 -28.07 25.40 11.07
CA TYR A 38 -28.22 26.68 11.76
C TYR A 38 -29.69 27.09 11.77
N SER A 39 -30.20 27.57 12.92
CA SER A 39 -31.59 28.01 13.06
C SER A 39 -32.00 29.13 12.10
N GLY A 40 -31.06 30.00 11.71
CA GLY A 40 -31.29 31.05 10.72
C GLY A 40 -31.17 30.61 9.25
N SER A 41 -31.07 29.30 8.96
CA SER A 41 -30.91 28.81 7.57
C SER A 41 -32.18 28.77 6.72
N GLU A 42 -33.34 29.14 7.28
CA GLU A 42 -34.68 29.01 6.66
C GLU A 42 -35.05 27.58 6.21
N PHE A 43 -34.25 26.57 6.58
CA PHE A 43 -34.43 25.18 6.19
C PHE A 43 -35.09 24.38 7.34
N PRO A 44 -36.27 23.77 7.12
CA PRO A 44 -36.96 23.03 8.18
C PRO A 44 -36.15 21.82 8.67
N VAL A 45 -36.01 21.68 10.00
CA VAL A 45 -35.34 20.52 10.61
C VAL A 45 -35.94 19.17 10.15
N PRO A 46 -37.26 18.99 10.01
CA PRO A 46 -37.85 17.74 9.53
C PRO A 46 -37.42 17.34 8.11
N ASP A 47 -36.97 18.30 7.30
CA ASP A 47 -36.56 18.05 5.92
C ASP A 47 -35.14 17.48 5.84
N ILE A 48 -34.33 17.59 6.91
CA ILE A 48 -32.97 17.05 6.93
C ILE A 48 -33.00 15.53 6.68
N ASP A 49 -32.22 15.05 5.71
CA ASP A 49 -31.99 13.62 5.51
C ASP A 49 -30.87 13.13 6.44
N SER A 50 -31.24 12.86 7.70
CA SER A 50 -30.28 12.42 8.72
C SER A 50 -29.69 11.04 8.46
N SER A 51 -30.21 10.26 7.50
CA SER A 51 -29.64 8.96 7.12
C SER A 51 -28.26 9.07 6.45
N LEU A 52 -27.93 10.26 5.93
CA LEU A 52 -26.64 10.55 5.29
C LEU A 52 -25.54 10.88 6.29
N PHE A 53 -25.88 11.07 7.56
CA PHE A 53 -24.96 11.57 8.59
C PHE A 53 -24.88 10.61 9.80
N THR A 54 -23.71 10.59 10.41
CA THR A 54 -23.47 9.95 11.71
C THR A 54 -23.66 10.95 12.86
N HIS A 55 -23.35 12.22 12.59
CA HIS A 55 -23.40 13.31 13.56
C HIS A 55 -24.07 14.53 12.93
N LEU A 56 -24.95 15.19 13.67
CA LEU A 56 -25.48 16.49 13.28
C LEU A 56 -25.24 17.50 14.39
N THR A 57 -24.96 18.74 14.01
CA THR A 57 -24.70 19.82 14.95
C THR A 57 -25.75 20.91 14.77
N CYS A 58 -26.48 21.18 15.84
CA CYS A 58 -27.45 22.26 15.92
C CYS A 58 -26.73 23.54 16.38
N ALA A 59 -26.87 24.61 15.60
CA ALA A 59 -26.22 25.88 15.80
C ALA A 59 -27.27 27.01 15.91
N PHE A 60 -27.17 27.99 16.82
CA PHE A 60 -26.19 28.14 17.90
C PHE A 60 -26.87 28.43 19.24
N ALA A 61 -26.25 27.96 20.33
CA ALA A 61 -26.42 28.56 21.65
C ALA A 61 -25.36 29.67 21.86
N HIS A 62 -25.50 30.48 22.89
CA HIS A 62 -24.67 31.66 23.18
C HIS A 62 -24.17 31.65 24.62
N ILE A 63 -23.27 32.58 24.94
CA ILE A 63 -22.79 32.83 26.31
C ILE A 63 -23.47 34.12 26.80
N ASN A 64 -24.19 34.05 27.92
CA ASN A 64 -24.74 35.25 28.55
C ASN A 64 -23.59 36.10 29.11
N SER A 65 -23.45 37.35 28.65
CA SER A 65 -22.33 38.22 29.05
C SER A 65 -22.37 38.69 30.51
N SER A 66 -23.50 38.53 31.20
CA SER A 66 -23.68 38.93 32.60
C SER A 66 -23.51 37.76 33.57
N THR A 67 -24.11 36.61 33.25
CA THR A 67 -24.08 35.42 34.13
C THR A 67 -23.00 34.42 33.75
N TYR A 68 -22.50 34.49 32.52
CA TYR A 68 -21.61 33.51 31.90
C TYR A 68 -22.20 32.10 31.78
N GLU A 69 -23.51 31.96 31.94
CA GLU A 69 -24.23 30.73 31.65
C GLU A 69 -24.50 30.59 30.15
N LEU A 70 -24.73 29.36 29.71
CA LEU A 70 -25.22 29.09 28.37
C LEU A 70 -26.62 29.69 28.20
N SER A 71 -26.83 30.42 27.10
CA SER A 71 -28.11 31.00 26.75
C SER A 71 -28.57 30.54 25.37
N ILE A 72 -29.88 30.42 25.20
CA ILE A 72 -30.51 30.16 23.91
C ILE A 72 -31.45 31.33 23.62
N LEU A 73 -31.41 31.84 22.39
CA LEU A 73 -32.31 32.91 21.99
C LEU A 73 -33.74 32.38 21.94
N PRO A 74 -34.75 33.16 22.39
CA PRO A 74 -36.14 32.71 22.34
C PRO A 74 -36.62 32.28 20.95
N SER A 75 -36.08 32.90 19.89
CA SER A 75 -36.35 32.54 18.49
C SER A 75 -35.81 31.16 18.10
N ASP A 76 -34.75 30.69 18.76
CA ASP A 76 -34.04 29.46 18.43
C ASP A 76 -34.46 28.28 19.33
N GLU A 77 -35.05 28.56 20.49
CA GLU A 77 -35.37 27.57 21.52
C GLU A 77 -36.28 26.44 21.00
N THR A 78 -37.29 26.78 20.21
CA THR A 78 -38.21 25.77 19.64
C THR A 78 -37.46 24.79 18.73
N TYR A 79 -36.50 25.29 17.95
CA TYR A 79 -35.69 24.45 17.06
C TYR A 79 -34.67 23.63 17.85
N ILE A 80 -33.94 24.25 18.78
CA ILE A 80 -32.88 23.60 19.55
C ILE A 80 -33.46 22.50 20.46
N SER A 81 -34.58 22.77 21.12
CA SER A 81 -35.22 21.83 22.06
C SER A 81 -35.77 20.57 21.38
N THR A 82 -36.21 20.68 20.12
CA THR A 82 -36.81 19.55 19.35
C THR A 82 -35.86 18.93 18.34
N PHE A 83 -34.68 19.52 18.12
CA PHE A 83 -33.75 19.12 17.06
C PHE A 83 -33.42 17.62 17.08
N THR A 84 -32.98 17.12 18.24
CA THR A 84 -32.56 15.73 18.38
C THR A 84 -33.69 14.76 18.08
N ASP A 85 -34.88 15.01 18.63
CA ASP A 85 -36.03 14.13 18.45
C ASP A 85 -36.47 14.06 16.98
N ILE A 86 -36.47 15.21 16.28
CA ILE A 86 -36.85 15.29 14.86
C ILE A 86 -35.85 14.52 13.98
N VAL A 87 -34.54 14.80 14.10
CA VAL A 87 -33.55 14.15 13.22
C VAL A 87 -33.45 12.64 13.48
N ARG A 88 -33.78 12.18 14.70
CA ARG A 88 -33.83 10.76 15.03
C ARG A 88 -34.98 10.00 14.39
N GLN A 89 -36.03 10.68 13.93
CA GLN A 89 -37.15 10.02 13.23
C GLN A 89 -36.69 9.31 11.95
N LYS A 90 -35.72 9.90 11.24
CA LYS A 90 -35.12 9.31 10.02
C LYS A 90 -33.85 8.50 10.29
N ASN A 91 -33.12 8.79 11.37
CA ASN A 91 -31.92 8.05 11.78
C ASN A 91 -31.88 7.87 13.31
N PRO A 92 -32.43 6.77 13.85
CA PRO A 92 -32.54 6.55 15.30
C PRO A 92 -31.21 6.51 16.05
N THR A 93 -30.10 6.24 15.33
CA THR A 93 -28.74 6.11 15.86
C THR A 93 -27.91 7.38 15.76
N ILE A 94 -28.47 8.47 15.22
CA ILE A 94 -27.69 9.69 14.99
C ILE A 94 -27.26 10.36 16.30
N ILE A 95 -26.02 10.86 16.30
CA ILE A 95 -25.46 11.61 17.42
C ILE A 95 -25.65 13.11 17.15
N THR A 96 -26.15 13.84 18.13
CA THR A 96 -26.42 15.28 18.01
C THR A 96 -25.54 16.10 18.94
N LEU A 97 -24.99 17.21 18.44
CA LEU A 97 -24.21 18.16 19.23
C LEU A 97 -24.88 19.53 19.24
N LEU A 98 -24.81 20.23 20.37
CA LEU A 98 -25.17 21.64 20.46
C LEU A 98 -23.91 22.49 20.29
N SER A 99 -23.91 23.36 19.28
CA SER A 99 -22.80 24.28 19.00
C SER A 99 -22.99 25.60 19.73
N ILE A 100 -21.95 26.07 20.39
CA ILE A 100 -21.94 27.26 21.22
C ILE A 100 -21.14 28.33 20.52
N TRP A 101 -21.81 29.43 20.20
CA TRP A 101 -21.23 30.61 19.58
C TRP A 101 -20.43 31.44 20.59
N THR A 102 -19.14 31.61 20.32
CA THR A 102 -18.19 32.35 21.16
C THR A 102 -17.86 33.74 20.62
N GLN A 103 -18.32 34.10 19.43
CA GLN A 103 -17.94 35.36 18.80
C GLN A 103 -18.84 36.52 19.24
N ASP A 104 -18.27 37.42 20.01
CA ASP A 104 -18.70 38.80 20.18
C ASP A 104 -17.55 39.74 19.76
N SER A 105 -17.62 41.03 20.13
CA SER A 105 -16.53 41.99 19.91
C SER A 105 -15.20 41.48 20.46
N ASN A 106 -14.31 41.01 19.57
CA ASN A 106 -12.98 40.46 19.89
C ASN A 106 -12.99 39.29 20.91
N PHE A 107 -14.02 38.44 20.90
CA PHE A 107 -14.14 37.30 21.84
C PHE A 107 -14.13 37.73 23.33
N SER A 108 -14.53 38.96 23.62
CA SER A 108 -14.45 39.56 24.96
C SER A 108 -15.23 38.77 26.01
N THR A 109 -16.44 38.34 25.70
CA THR A 109 -17.28 37.57 26.63
C THR A 109 -16.70 36.17 26.85
N PHE A 110 -16.25 35.52 25.77
CA PHE A 110 -15.65 34.19 25.85
C PHE A 110 -14.38 34.17 26.70
N PHE A 111 -13.44 35.10 26.50
CA PHE A 111 -12.22 35.12 27.31
C PHE A 111 -12.44 35.65 28.73
N SER A 112 -13.44 36.50 28.96
CA SER A 112 -13.87 36.87 30.32
C SER A 112 -14.47 35.69 31.07
N MET A 113 -15.21 34.82 30.37
CA MET A 113 -15.69 33.54 30.88
C MET A 113 -14.51 32.60 31.18
N ALA A 114 -13.61 32.40 30.22
CA ALA A 114 -12.50 31.45 30.34
C ALA A 114 -11.49 31.85 31.42
N THR A 115 -11.26 33.14 31.65
CA THR A 115 -10.23 33.62 32.60
C THR A 115 -10.59 33.34 34.06
N GLN A 116 -11.85 33.51 34.45
CA GLN A 116 -12.26 33.44 35.86
C GLN A 116 -12.82 32.06 36.22
N PRO A 117 -12.30 31.39 37.28
CA PRO A 117 -12.79 30.06 37.67
C PRO A 117 -14.30 30.00 37.93
N SER A 118 -14.88 31.02 38.59
CA SER A 118 -16.32 31.06 38.85
C SER A 118 -17.15 31.14 37.57
N HIS A 119 -16.74 31.98 36.61
CA HIS A 119 -17.44 32.10 35.32
C HIS A 119 -17.32 30.82 34.48
N ARG A 120 -16.15 30.18 34.48
CA ARG A 120 -15.97 28.87 33.84
C ARG A 120 -16.92 27.83 34.43
N THR A 121 -17.05 27.77 35.76
CA THR A 121 -17.98 26.86 36.42
C THR A 121 -19.42 27.12 35.97
N SER A 122 -19.89 28.37 36.00
CA SER A 122 -21.24 28.73 35.53
C SER A 122 -21.48 28.28 34.09
N PHE A 123 -20.54 28.53 33.19
CA PHE A 123 -20.63 28.13 31.79
C PHE A 123 -20.65 26.60 31.62
N ILE A 124 -19.72 25.90 32.26
CA ILE A 124 -19.58 24.45 32.15
C ILE A 124 -20.84 23.75 32.68
N GLU A 125 -21.32 24.12 33.86
CA GLU A 125 -22.48 23.50 34.49
C GLU A 125 -23.76 23.73 33.68
N SER A 126 -24.02 24.99 33.29
CA SER A 126 -25.19 25.33 32.47
C SER A 126 -25.16 24.69 31.07
N SER A 127 -23.98 24.55 30.45
CA SER A 127 -23.85 23.90 29.14
C SER A 127 -24.15 22.40 29.19
N ILE A 128 -23.65 21.70 30.22
CA ILE A 128 -23.93 20.27 30.45
C ILE A 128 -25.42 20.08 30.73
N GLN A 129 -25.99 20.90 31.63
CA GLN A 129 -27.41 20.84 31.98
C GLN A 129 -28.29 21.03 30.74
N THR A 130 -28.00 22.04 29.91
CA THR A 130 -28.78 22.35 28.70
C THR A 130 -28.67 21.23 27.66
N ALA A 131 -27.46 20.71 27.42
CA ALA A 131 -27.27 19.59 26.49
C ALA A 131 -28.10 18.37 26.92
N ARG A 132 -28.11 18.05 28.21
CA ARG A 132 -28.91 16.94 28.76
C ARG A 132 -30.41 17.21 28.71
N LEU A 133 -30.84 18.46 28.95
CA LEU A 133 -32.24 18.86 28.91
C LEU A 133 -32.84 18.65 27.52
N TYR A 134 -32.12 19.05 26.47
CA TYR A 134 -32.57 18.96 25.07
C TYR A 134 -32.06 17.72 24.32
N GLY A 135 -31.61 16.70 25.07
CA GLY A 135 -31.27 15.40 24.52
C GLY A 135 -30.01 15.35 23.63
N PHE A 136 -29.16 16.38 23.66
CA PHE A 136 -27.90 16.38 22.92
C PHE A 136 -26.90 15.39 23.51
N HIS A 137 -26.10 14.80 22.62
CA HIS A 137 -25.05 13.83 22.92
C HIS A 137 -23.68 14.47 23.09
N GLY A 138 -23.54 15.74 22.73
CA GLY A 138 -22.31 16.48 22.90
C GLY A 138 -22.45 17.99 22.76
N LEU A 139 -21.32 18.65 23.01
CA LEU A 139 -21.13 20.08 22.97
C LEU A 139 -20.01 20.40 22.00
N GLU A 140 -20.17 21.48 21.26
CA GLU A 140 -19.14 22.02 20.39
C GLU A 140 -18.90 23.49 20.70
N LEU A 141 -17.64 23.87 20.85
CA LEU A 141 -17.25 25.26 20.92
C LEU A 141 -17.00 25.83 19.51
N TYR A 142 -17.72 26.88 19.13
CA TYR A 142 -17.65 27.47 17.80
C TYR A 142 -17.55 29.00 17.85
N GLY A 143 -16.66 29.61 17.08
CA GLY A 143 -16.69 31.05 16.85
C GLY A 143 -16.27 31.31 15.42
N MET A 144 -17.12 31.88 14.57
CA MET A 144 -16.61 32.45 13.31
C MET A 144 -15.93 33.80 13.60
N GLY A 145 -15.27 34.53 12.71
CA GLY A 145 -14.74 34.23 11.37
C GLY A 145 -13.24 34.57 11.31
N PRO A 146 -12.70 35.00 10.15
CA PRO A 146 -12.34 34.10 9.06
C PRO A 146 -11.83 32.68 9.41
N TYR A 147 -11.68 32.23 10.67
CA TYR A 147 -11.06 30.93 10.92
C TYR A 147 -11.32 30.27 12.30
N GLY A 148 -12.55 30.06 12.75
CA GLY A 148 -12.75 29.48 14.10
C GLY A 148 -12.24 30.39 15.22
N ILE A 149 -12.10 29.87 16.45
CA ILE A 149 -11.40 30.59 17.53
C ILE A 149 -9.95 30.76 17.10
N GLN A 150 -9.53 31.88 16.52
CA GLN A 150 -8.14 31.98 16.06
C GLN A 150 -7.19 31.88 17.27
N PRO A 151 -5.97 31.34 17.09
CA PRO A 151 -4.90 31.54 18.06
C PRO A 151 -4.78 33.04 18.32
N ASP A 152 -5.19 33.48 19.50
CA ASP A 152 -5.10 34.89 19.89
C ASP A 152 -3.63 35.24 20.06
N THR A 153 -3.23 36.45 19.71
CA THR A 153 -1.88 36.98 20.00
C THR A 153 -1.54 36.97 21.49
N SER A 154 -2.53 36.90 22.39
CA SER A 154 -2.32 36.72 23.83
C SER A 154 -2.08 35.27 24.24
N THR A 155 -0.83 34.94 24.62
CA THR A 155 -0.48 33.65 25.24
C THR A 155 -1.33 33.31 26.47
N LYS A 156 -1.77 34.33 27.21
CA LYS A 156 -2.62 34.15 28.40
C LYS A 156 -3.99 33.59 28.01
N ASN A 157 -4.63 34.14 26.99
CA ASN A 157 -5.97 33.73 26.57
C ASN A 157 -5.99 32.28 26.07
N MET A 158 -4.96 31.85 25.34
CA MET A 158 -4.82 30.45 24.92
C MET A 158 -4.56 29.51 26.10
N LYS A 159 -3.80 29.95 27.11
CA LYS A 159 -3.62 29.18 28.35
C LYS A 159 -4.94 29.01 29.09
N ASP A 160 -5.73 30.07 29.24
CA ASP A 160 -7.02 30.03 29.92
C ASP A 160 -8.05 29.18 29.16
N MET A 161 -8.03 29.20 27.82
CA MET A 161 -8.78 28.26 26.99
C MET A 161 -8.37 26.79 27.25
N GLY A 162 -7.08 26.54 27.45
CA GLY A 162 -6.58 25.22 27.84
C GLY A 162 -7.13 24.76 29.19
N ILE A 163 -7.16 25.65 30.18
CA ILE A 163 -7.73 25.40 31.51
C ILE A 163 -9.24 25.14 31.40
N LEU A 164 -9.96 25.92 30.58
CA LEU A 164 -11.38 25.69 30.32
C LEU A 164 -11.63 24.26 29.81
N PHE A 165 -10.83 23.76 28.87
CA PHE A 165 -10.99 22.39 28.36
C PHE A 165 -10.66 21.32 29.41
N ASP A 166 -9.64 21.54 30.24
CA ASP A 166 -9.32 20.63 31.36
C ASP A 166 -10.51 20.57 32.36
N ASP A 167 -11.04 21.74 32.76
CA ASP A 167 -12.18 21.86 33.68
C ASP A 167 -13.46 21.26 33.09
N TRP A 168 -13.75 21.53 31.80
CA TRP A 168 -14.96 21.07 31.12
C TRP A 168 -14.99 19.55 30.95
N ARG A 169 -13.86 18.95 30.54
CA ARG A 169 -13.75 17.48 30.45
C ARG A 169 -13.87 16.83 31.83
N SER A 170 -13.27 17.43 32.86
CA SER A 170 -13.39 16.95 34.24
C SER A 170 -14.86 16.93 34.71
N ALA A 171 -15.60 18.03 34.46
CA ALA A 171 -17.01 18.13 34.80
C ALA A 171 -17.88 17.13 34.04
N ILE A 172 -17.67 16.95 32.73
CA ILE A 172 -18.38 15.93 31.92
C ILE A 172 -18.13 14.52 32.47
N ASN A 173 -16.88 14.19 32.82
CA ASN A 173 -16.53 12.89 33.39
C ASN A 173 -17.11 12.69 34.80
N LYS A 174 -17.31 13.77 35.56
CA LYS A 174 -17.97 13.72 36.87
C LYS A 174 -19.48 13.51 36.73
N GLU A 175 -20.13 14.21 35.80
CA GLU A 175 -21.56 14.04 35.49
C GLU A 175 -21.89 12.64 35.00
N SER A 176 -21.04 12.06 34.14
CA SER A 176 -21.25 10.71 33.61
C SER A 176 -21.03 9.61 34.65
N LYS A 177 -20.16 9.81 35.65
CA LYS A 177 -20.02 8.87 36.79
C LYS A 177 -21.21 8.92 37.74
N ASN A 178 -21.85 10.07 37.85
CA ASN A 178 -23.00 10.29 38.72
C ASN A 178 -24.34 9.98 38.01
N SER A 179 -24.30 9.64 36.73
CA SER A 179 -25.45 9.22 35.94
C SER A 179 -25.20 7.85 35.29
N THR A 180 -26.22 7.21 34.74
CA THR A 180 -26.05 6.01 33.91
C THR A 180 -25.79 6.34 32.44
N ARG A 181 -25.55 7.63 32.11
CA ARG A 181 -25.43 8.14 30.74
C ARG A 181 -23.96 8.19 30.32
N SER A 182 -23.72 7.92 29.03
CA SER A 182 -22.39 8.09 28.43
C SER A 182 -21.91 9.55 28.57
N PRO A 183 -20.60 9.79 28.75
CA PRO A 183 -20.03 11.13 28.75
C PRO A 183 -20.43 11.92 27.51
N LEU A 184 -20.71 13.21 27.66
CA LEU A 184 -20.92 14.10 26.52
C LEU A 184 -19.66 14.14 25.65
N ILE A 185 -19.87 14.10 24.33
CA ILE A 185 -18.84 14.40 23.35
C ILE A 185 -18.48 15.89 23.48
N LEU A 186 -17.19 16.21 23.46
CA LEU A 186 -16.69 17.59 23.52
C LEU A 186 -15.75 17.87 22.35
N THR A 187 -16.12 18.86 21.55
CA THR A 187 -15.43 19.21 20.30
C THR A 187 -15.25 20.71 20.16
N MET A 188 -14.45 21.12 19.18
CA MET A 188 -14.36 22.53 18.79
C MET A 188 -14.24 22.67 17.27
N ALA A 189 -14.69 23.81 16.75
CA ALA A 189 -14.30 24.28 15.43
C ALA A 189 -12.97 25.06 15.52
N GLY A 190 -11.95 24.53 14.84
CA GLY A 190 -10.60 25.09 14.78
C GLY A 190 -10.29 25.75 13.44
N HIS A 191 -9.42 26.75 13.49
CA HIS A 191 -8.79 27.38 12.33
C HIS A 191 -8.04 26.34 11.47
N TYR A 192 -7.95 26.56 10.16
CA TYR A 192 -7.08 25.72 9.31
C TYR A 192 -5.60 25.70 9.75
N LEU A 193 -5.11 26.77 10.41
CA LEU A 193 -3.79 26.84 11.02
C LEU A 193 -3.90 26.77 12.55
N PRO A 194 -3.12 25.90 13.22
CA PRO A 194 -3.13 25.82 14.68
C PRO A 194 -2.40 26.98 15.37
N SER A 195 -1.67 27.81 14.62
CA SER A 195 -0.86 28.91 15.16
C SER A 195 -0.86 30.11 14.22
N LEU A 196 -0.90 31.31 14.81
CA LEU A 196 -0.73 32.59 14.14
C LEU A 196 0.39 33.37 14.84
N SER A 197 1.39 33.79 14.07
CA SER A 197 2.59 34.46 14.62
C SER A 197 3.26 33.62 15.72
N THR A 198 3.44 34.16 16.92
CA THR A 198 4.06 33.49 18.07
C THR A 198 3.08 32.66 18.91
N THR A 199 1.78 32.73 18.65
CA THR A 199 0.78 32.09 19.50
C THR A 199 0.11 30.91 18.81
N SER A 200 -0.19 29.88 19.59
CA SER A 200 -0.77 28.62 19.15
C SER A 200 -1.93 28.27 20.07
N TYR A 201 -2.86 27.47 19.57
CA TYR A 201 -3.83 26.80 20.44
C TYR A 201 -3.16 26.02 21.58
N PRO A 202 -3.87 25.77 22.70
CA PRO A 202 -3.40 24.93 23.78
C PRO A 202 -3.40 23.45 23.38
N MET A 203 -2.45 23.06 22.53
CA MET A 203 -2.38 21.76 21.85
C MET A 203 -2.46 20.57 22.82
N ASP A 204 -1.75 20.63 23.94
CA ASP A 204 -1.74 19.55 24.92
C ASP A 204 -3.11 19.37 25.59
N SER A 205 -3.80 20.47 25.91
CA SER A 205 -5.15 20.41 26.48
C SER A 205 -6.15 19.91 25.44
N ILE A 206 -6.10 20.42 24.21
CA ILE A 206 -6.94 19.93 23.10
C ILE A 206 -6.77 18.41 22.92
N LYS A 207 -5.52 17.94 22.85
CA LYS A 207 -5.20 16.52 22.66
C LYS A 207 -5.71 15.65 23.81
N ARG A 208 -5.69 16.13 25.06
CA ARG A 208 -6.18 15.37 26.21
C ARG A 208 -7.70 15.40 26.33
N ASN A 209 -8.32 16.55 26.08
CA ASN A 209 -9.68 16.81 26.53
C ASN A 209 -10.74 16.78 25.43
N LEU A 210 -10.41 17.09 24.19
CA LEU A 210 -11.39 17.07 23.10
C LEU A 210 -11.43 15.69 22.43
N ASP A 211 -12.62 15.26 22.04
CA ASP A 211 -12.82 14.04 21.26
C ASP A 211 -12.21 14.24 19.86
N TRP A 212 -12.52 15.36 19.22
CA TRP A 212 -11.87 15.81 17.99
C TRP A 212 -12.00 17.33 17.78
N VAL A 213 -11.26 17.83 16.79
CA VAL A 213 -11.32 19.19 16.27
C VAL A 213 -11.88 19.14 14.85
N HIS A 214 -12.91 19.94 14.58
CA HIS A 214 -13.38 20.22 13.22
C HIS A 214 -12.48 21.30 12.61
N ILE A 215 -11.73 20.97 11.57
CA ILE A 215 -10.80 21.90 10.91
C ILE A 215 -11.57 22.66 9.82
N GLY A 216 -11.76 23.97 10.00
CA GLY A 216 -12.42 24.84 9.03
C GLY A 216 -11.55 25.04 7.79
N SER A 217 -11.71 24.15 6.80
CA SER A 217 -10.89 24.06 5.58
C SER A 217 -11.55 24.74 4.37
N TYR A 218 -12.01 25.96 4.57
CA TYR A 218 -12.69 26.78 3.56
C TYR A 218 -12.60 28.26 3.97
N ASP A 219 -13.16 29.15 3.16
CA ASP A 219 -13.14 30.62 3.32
C ASP A 219 -11.74 31.25 3.24
N TYR A 220 -10.83 30.59 2.53
CA TYR A 220 -9.46 31.06 2.28
C TYR A 220 -9.40 32.37 1.50
N HIS A 221 -10.29 32.51 0.53
CA HIS A 221 -10.39 33.65 -0.36
C HIS A 221 -11.80 34.19 -0.33
N LEU A 222 -11.95 35.49 -0.10
CA LEU A 222 -13.24 36.12 0.18
C LEU A 222 -13.44 37.36 -0.68
N SER A 223 -14.54 37.37 -1.42
CA SER A 223 -14.88 38.46 -2.34
C SER A 223 -15.14 39.80 -1.66
N ALA A 224 -15.48 39.78 -0.38
CA ALA A 224 -15.61 40.99 0.43
C ALA A 224 -14.26 41.62 0.83
N LYS A 225 -13.15 40.87 0.73
CA LYS A 225 -11.81 41.31 1.20
C LYS A 225 -10.79 41.43 0.07
N GLU A 226 -10.99 40.71 -1.03
CA GLU A 226 -9.98 40.55 -2.08
C GLU A 226 -10.48 41.04 -3.43
N ASN A 227 -9.61 41.75 -4.15
CA ASN A 227 -9.84 42.25 -5.51
C ASN A 227 -9.31 41.28 -6.58
N PHE A 228 -9.20 40.00 -6.25
CA PHE A 228 -8.83 38.93 -7.16
C PHE A 228 -9.72 37.72 -6.87
N THR A 229 -10.09 36.97 -7.91
CA THR A 229 -10.82 35.71 -7.74
C THR A 229 -9.96 34.68 -7.01
N GLY A 230 -10.54 33.84 -6.16
CA GLY A 230 -9.77 32.85 -5.40
C GLY A 230 -10.52 31.56 -5.13
N ALA A 231 -9.78 30.47 -4.95
CA ALA A 231 -10.33 29.17 -4.57
C ALA A 231 -10.54 29.09 -3.05
N HIS A 232 -11.71 29.52 -2.57
CA HIS A 232 -11.98 29.65 -1.14
C HIS A 232 -11.86 28.34 -0.33
N SER A 233 -11.94 27.18 -0.98
CA SER A 233 -11.88 25.86 -0.34
C SER A 233 -10.71 25.01 -0.85
N ALA A 234 -9.69 25.62 -1.45
CA ALA A 234 -8.56 24.92 -2.09
C ALA A 234 -7.99 23.74 -1.27
N LEU A 235 -7.90 22.55 -1.89
CA LEU A 235 -7.21 21.42 -1.25
C LEU A 235 -5.70 21.63 -1.27
N TYR A 236 -5.19 22.10 -2.41
CA TYR A 236 -3.82 22.52 -2.63
C TYR A 236 -3.80 23.94 -3.18
N ASP A 237 -2.73 24.69 -2.92
CA ASP A 237 -2.48 25.97 -3.55
C ASP A 237 -1.02 25.99 -4.05
N PRO A 238 -0.77 26.01 -5.37
CA PRO A 238 0.58 26.06 -5.91
C PRO A 238 1.27 27.41 -5.68
N SER A 239 0.52 28.46 -5.35
CA SER A 239 1.01 29.83 -5.22
C SER A 239 1.26 30.26 -3.78
N SER A 240 0.73 29.54 -2.79
CA SER A 240 0.81 29.92 -1.39
C SER A 240 0.62 28.75 -0.42
N ASN A 241 0.71 29.01 0.88
CA ASN A 241 0.41 28.04 1.94
C ASN A 241 -1.06 28.11 2.41
N VAL A 242 -1.92 28.84 1.70
CA VAL A 242 -3.34 28.97 2.02
C VAL A 242 -4.11 27.81 1.38
N SER A 243 -4.01 26.63 1.99
CA SER A 243 -4.70 25.43 1.52
C SER A 243 -5.04 24.47 2.66
N THR A 244 -5.97 23.57 2.36
CA THR A 244 -6.39 22.50 3.27
C THR A 244 -5.22 21.59 3.64
N ASP A 245 -4.44 21.13 2.66
CA ASP A 245 -3.35 20.19 2.93
C ASP A 245 -2.25 20.80 3.79
N TYR A 246 -1.92 22.07 3.57
CA TYR A 246 -0.96 22.79 4.41
C TYR A 246 -1.44 22.87 5.87
N GLY A 247 -2.71 23.26 6.07
CA GLY A 247 -3.31 23.34 7.40
C GLY A 247 -3.30 22.00 8.15
N ILE A 248 -3.76 20.92 7.49
CA ILE A 248 -3.78 19.57 8.07
C ILE A 248 -2.37 19.10 8.46
N LYS A 249 -1.37 19.34 7.61
CA LYS A 249 0.03 19.03 7.91
C LYS A 249 0.55 19.80 9.12
N GLU A 250 0.19 21.07 9.26
CA GLU A 250 0.62 21.90 10.37
C GLU A 250 0.01 21.45 11.71
N TRP A 251 -1.27 21.09 11.74
CA TRP A 251 -1.91 20.47 12.92
C TRP A 251 -1.22 19.18 13.35
N ILE A 252 -0.86 18.30 12.40
CA ILE A 252 -0.12 17.06 12.66
C ILE A 252 1.28 17.36 13.17
N ARG A 253 2.00 18.29 12.52
CA ARG A 253 3.36 18.70 12.91
C ARG A 253 3.41 19.24 14.34
N ARG A 254 2.33 19.88 14.80
CA ARG A 254 2.16 20.40 16.16
C ARG A 254 1.67 19.34 17.16
N GLY A 255 1.46 18.10 16.73
CA GLY A 255 1.24 16.95 17.60
C GLY A 255 -0.22 16.53 17.80
N LEU A 256 -1.17 17.11 17.07
CA LEU A 256 -2.56 16.61 17.04
C LEU A 256 -2.65 15.38 16.14
N PRO A 257 -3.06 14.21 16.64
CA PRO A 257 -3.18 13.01 15.80
C PRO A 257 -4.25 13.18 14.71
N ALA A 258 -4.02 12.60 13.53
CA ALA A 258 -4.98 12.58 12.43
C ALA A 258 -6.39 12.10 12.86
N LYS A 259 -6.44 11.06 13.70
CA LYS A 259 -7.69 10.51 14.26
C LYS A 259 -8.40 11.43 15.26
N LYS A 260 -7.89 12.63 15.55
CA LYS A 260 -8.56 13.68 16.32
C LYS A 260 -8.98 14.88 15.46
N MET A 261 -8.94 14.73 14.14
CA MET A 261 -9.29 15.80 13.20
C MET A 261 -10.42 15.36 12.27
N VAL A 262 -11.39 16.25 12.08
CA VAL A 262 -12.50 16.09 11.15
C VAL A 262 -12.40 17.20 10.12
N LEU A 263 -12.34 16.85 8.83
CA LEU A 263 -12.12 17.79 7.73
C LEU A 263 -13.38 18.63 7.47
N GLY A 264 -13.25 19.95 7.41
CA GLY A 264 -14.33 20.84 7.00
C GLY A 264 -14.58 20.81 5.49
N LEU A 265 -15.84 20.77 5.08
CA LEU A 265 -16.29 20.86 3.69
C LEU A 265 -17.29 22.02 3.54
N ALA A 266 -17.15 22.80 2.47
CA ALA A 266 -18.01 23.95 2.19
C ALA A 266 -19.09 23.59 1.17
N TYR A 267 -20.35 23.71 1.54
CA TYR A 267 -21.49 23.65 0.60
C TYR A 267 -21.92 25.04 0.17
N HIS A 268 -20.97 25.93 0.01
CA HIS A 268 -21.19 27.29 -0.43
C HIS A 268 -20.00 27.71 -1.29
N GLY A 269 -20.11 28.88 -1.90
CA GLY A 269 -19.07 29.50 -2.70
C GLY A 269 -19.10 31.01 -2.56
N TYR A 270 -18.22 31.67 -3.31
CA TYR A 270 -18.14 33.13 -3.34
C TYR A 270 -18.14 33.64 -4.78
N ALA A 271 -18.82 34.77 -4.98
CA ALA A 271 -18.99 35.44 -6.26
C ALA A 271 -18.21 36.76 -6.31
N TRP A 272 -17.43 36.91 -7.37
CA TRP A 272 -16.68 38.11 -7.73
C TRP A 272 -17.20 38.72 -9.02
N THR A 273 -17.00 40.03 -9.16
CA THR A 273 -17.15 40.72 -10.45
C THR A 273 -15.77 40.87 -11.10
N LEU A 274 -15.50 40.16 -12.20
CA LEU A 274 -14.27 40.27 -12.98
C LEU A 274 -14.07 41.68 -13.54
N VAL A 275 -12.81 42.13 -13.59
CA VAL A 275 -12.43 43.34 -14.34
C VAL A 275 -12.55 43.10 -15.84
N ASN A 276 -12.06 41.96 -16.31
CA ASN A 276 -12.13 41.51 -17.70
C ASN A 276 -12.65 40.06 -17.75
N PRO A 277 -13.83 39.80 -18.33
CA PRO A 277 -14.37 38.44 -18.47
C PRO A 277 -13.47 37.43 -19.20
N LYS A 278 -12.54 37.91 -20.04
CA LYS A 278 -11.58 37.05 -20.75
C LYS A 278 -10.46 36.55 -19.83
N ASP A 279 -10.18 37.26 -18.74
CA ASP A 279 -9.22 36.89 -17.72
C ASP A 279 -9.99 36.31 -16.52
N ASN A 280 -10.17 34.99 -16.51
CA ASN A 280 -11.14 34.33 -15.62
C ASN A 280 -10.61 33.08 -14.92
N ALA A 281 -9.29 32.87 -14.95
CA ALA A 281 -8.64 31.88 -14.12
C ALA A 281 -8.70 32.27 -12.64
N ILE A 282 -8.46 31.31 -11.73
CA ILE A 282 -8.21 31.61 -10.32
C ILE A 282 -7.03 32.60 -10.23
N GLY A 283 -7.16 33.62 -9.38
CA GLY A 283 -6.21 34.74 -9.26
C GLY A 283 -6.45 35.91 -10.23
N SER A 284 -7.49 35.87 -11.07
CA SER A 284 -7.76 36.96 -12.02
C SER A 284 -8.25 38.24 -11.33
N PRO A 285 -7.93 39.44 -11.87
CA PRO A 285 -8.38 40.71 -11.30
C PRO A 285 -9.90 40.84 -11.24
N ALA A 286 -10.40 41.26 -10.08
CA ALA A 286 -11.81 41.45 -9.79
C ALA A 286 -12.08 42.79 -9.07
N ARG A 287 -13.32 43.26 -9.14
CA ARG A 287 -13.82 44.46 -8.45
C ARG A 287 -14.38 44.14 -7.04
N GLY A 288 -14.13 42.93 -6.55
CA GLY A 288 -14.67 42.39 -5.30
C GLY A 288 -16.03 41.70 -5.48
N ARG A 289 -16.80 41.66 -4.38
CA ARG A 289 -18.11 40.99 -4.22
C ARG A 289 -19.09 41.16 -5.37
N ALA A 290 -19.85 40.10 -5.62
CA ALA A 290 -21.00 40.07 -6.52
C ALA A 290 -22.16 39.28 -5.87
N ILE A 291 -23.38 39.48 -6.40
CA ILE A 291 -24.63 38.80 -6.00
C ILE A 291 -25.13 39.15 -4.60
N THR A 292 -24.39 38.82 -3.55
CA THR A 292 -24.80 39.06 -2.15
C THR A 292 -23.88 40.10 -1.47
N ALA A 293 -24.26 40.53 -0.26
CA ALA A 293 -23.56 41.60 0.45
C ALA A 293 -22.11 41.24 0.82
N ASP A 294 -21.83 39.96 1.09
CA ASP A 294 -20.49 39.42 1.34
C ASP A 294 -19.94 38.61 0.14
N GLY A 295 -20.79 38.37 -0.85
CA GLY A 295 -20.53 37.58 -2.04
C GLY A 295 -20.70 36.07 -1.84
N SER A 296 -21.10 35.61 -0.65
CA SER A 296 -21.38 34.20 -0.40
C SER A 296 -22.62 33.72 -1.17
N MET A 297 -22.60 32.46 -1.60
CA MET A 297 -23.72 31.80 -2.27
C MET A 297 -23.82 30.35 -1.80
N SER A 298 -25.02 29.88 -1.44
CA SER A 298 -25.24 28.45 -1.19
C SER A 298 -25.08 27.63 -2.46
N TYR A 299 -24.59 26.39 -2.34
CA TYR A 299 -24.42 25.50 -3.49
C TYR A 299 -25.73 25.32 -4.28
N LYS A 300 -26.88 25.15 -3.59
CA LYS A 300 -28.23 25.13 -4.20
C LYS A 300 -28.52 26.34 -5.08
N TYR A 301 -28.13 27.54 -4.64
CA TYR A 301 -28.33 28.75 -5.42
C TYR A 301 -27.37 28.83 -6.61
N ILE A 302 -26.12 28.40 -6.44
CA ILE A 302 -25.15 28.26 -7.54
C ILE A 302 -25.67 27.30 -8.62
N LYS A 303 -26.20 26.12 -8.24
CA LYS A 303 -26.80 25.18 -9.20
C LYS A 303 -27.99 25.77 -9.96
N THR A 304 -28.77 26.63 -9.29
CA THR A 304 -29.88 27.34 -9.94
C THR A 304 -29.36 28.30 -11.01
N TYR A 305 -28.28 29.05 -10.74
CA TYR A 305 -27.62 29.89 -11.74
C TYR A 305 -27.10 29.08 -12.93
N LEU A 306 -26.39 27.98 -12.66
CA LEU A 306 -25.83 27.12 -13.71
C LEU A 306 -26.93 26.60 -14.66
N ARG A 307 -28.08 26.18 -14.12
CA ARG A 307 -29.24 25.75 -14.90
C ARG A 307 -29.83 26.89 -15.73
N SER A 308 -30.03 28.07 -15.12
CA SER A 308 -30.66 29.21 -15.79
C SER A 308 -29.84 29.78 -16.94
N TYR A 309 -28.51 29.77 -16.82
CA TYR A 309 -27.61 30.35 -17.82
C TYR A 309 -26.93 29.32 -18.74
N GLY A 310 -27.13 28.01 -18.52
CA GLY A 310 -26.53 26.96 -19.34
C GLY A 310 -24.99 26.94 -19.29
N VAL A 311 -24.42 27.33 -18.15
CA VAL A 311 -22.97 27.56 -18.01
C VAL A 311 -22.25 26.27 -17.62
N LYS A 312 -21.10 26.02 -18.25
CA LYS A 312 -20.23 24.90 -17.92
C LYS A 312 -19.40 25.22 -16.67
N VAL A 313 -19.36 24.28 -15.73
CA VAL A 313 -18.47 24.33 -14.56
C VAL A 313 -17.06 23.92 -14.98
N VAL A 314 -16.06 24.64 -14.47
CA VAL A 314 -14.65 24.29 -14.61
C VAL A 314 -14.18 23.65 -13.31
N TYR A 315 -13.64 22.44 -13.41
CA TYR A 315 -12.89 21.82 -12.32
C TYR A 315 -11.41 22.14 -12.50
N ASN A 316 -10.78 22.70 -11.48
CA ASN A 316 -9.36 23.04 -11.52
C ASN A 316 -8.53 21.97 -10.78
N GLU A 317 -7.69 21.24 -11.50
CA GLU A 317 -6.87 20.15 -10.95
C GLU A 317 -5.75 20.64 -10.01
N SER A 318 -5.28 21.88 -10.17
CA SER A 318 -4.22 22.43 -9.31
C SER A 318 -4.73 22.78 -7.92
N TYR A 319 -5.97 23.25 -7.82
CA TYR A 319 -6.60 23.66 -6.55
C TYR A 319 -7.58 22.61 -5.99
N LEU A 320 -8.05 21.69 -6.84
CA LEU A 320 -9.11 20.70 -6.57
C LEU A 320 -10.39 21.37 -6.05
N ALA A 321 -10.79 22.43 -6.77
CA ALA A 321 -11.97 23.24 -6.53
C ALA A 321 -12.63 23.60 -7.87
N ASN A 322 -13.89 24.03 -7.81
CA ASN A 322 -14.69 24.37 -8.98
C ASN A 322 -14.88 25.88 -9.11
N TYR A 323 -15.07 26.33 -10.35
CA TYR A 323 -15.59 27.67 -10.59
C TYR A 323 -16.41 27.73 -11.89
N CYS A 324 -17.20 28.78 -12.03
CA CYS A 324 -17.90 29.09 -13.28
C CYS A 324 -17.88 30.59 -13.58
N VAL A 325 -18.09 30.95 -14.85
CA VAL A 325 -18.06 32.33 -15.32
C VAL A 325 -19.34 32.65 -16.11
N ILE A 326 -20.03 33.73 -15.73
CA ILE A 326 -21.29 34.18 -16.36
C ILE A 326 -21.17 35.67 -16.67
N GLY A 327 -20.83 36.02 -17.90
CA GLY A 327 -20.46 37.41 -18.23
C GLY A 327 -19.26 37.85 -17.41
N SER A 328 -19.39 38.89 -16.58
CA SER A 328 -18.36 39.31 -15.63
C SER A 328 -18.46 38.65 -14.26
N LEU A 329 -19.45 37.80 -14.00
CA LEU A 329 -19.56 37.09 -12.73
C LEU A 329 -18.61 35.89 -12.74
N TRP A 330 -17.83 35.74 -11.67
CA TRP A 330 -17.00 34.58 -11.41
C TRP A 330 -17.41 33.98 -10.07
N ILE A 331 -17.72 32.68 -10.03
CA ILE A 331 -18.21 32.03 -8.81
C ILE A 331 -17.31 30.82 -8.53
N GLY A 332 -16.62 30.81 -7.39
CA GLY A 332 -15.80 29.70 -6.92
C GLY A 332 -16.51 28.90 -5.83
N PHE A 333 -16.50 27.57 -5.92
CA PHE A 333 -17.23 26.65 -5.02
C PHE A 333 -16.67 25.22 -5.12
N ASP A 334 -17.22 24.27 -4.34
CA ASP A 334 -16.98 22.84 -4.53
C ASP A 334 -18.19 22.18 -5.23
N ASP A 335 -17.97 21.47 -6.34
CA ASP A 335 -18.95 20.56 -6.94
C ASP A 335 -18.63 19.10 -6.58
N VAL A 336 -19.40 18.16 -7.13
CA VAL A 336 -19.35 16.72 -6.81
C VAL A 336 -17.94 16.15 -6.83
N GLU A 337 -17.14 16.44 -7.86
CA GLU A 337 -15.78 15.94 -8.01
C GLU A 337 -14.82 16.48 -6.94
N ALA A 338 -14.94 17.75 -6.55
CA ALA A 338 -14.12 18.34 -5.48
C ALA A 338 -14.47 17.70 -4.13
N ILE A 339 -15.76 17.52 -3.83
CA ILE A 339 -16.21 16.87 -2.60
C ILE A 339 -15.70 15.43 -2.51
N LYS A 340 -15.86 14.62 -3.57
CA LYS A 340 -15.35 13.24 -3.60
C LYS A 340 -13.84 13.20 -3.35
N THR A 341 -13.10 14.09 -4.00
CA THR A 341 -11.64 14.19 -3.86
C THR A 341 -11.21 14.55 -2.45
N LYS A 342 -11.88 15.51 -1.80
CA LYS A 342 -11.56 15.93 -0.41
C LYS A 342 -11.92 14.85 0.62
N VAL A 343 -13.00 14.12 0.39
CA VAL A 343 -13.38 12.95 1.20
C VAL A 343 -12.35 11.84 1.09
N LEU A 344 -11.85 11.56 -0.12
CA LEU A 344 -10.74 10.62 -0.34
C LEU A 344 -9.47 11.05 0.39
N TYR A 345 -9.11 12.32 0.24
CA TYR A 345 -7.97 12.91 0.93
C TYR A 345 -8.06 12.69 2.45
N ALA A 346 -9.23 12.97 3.05
CA ALA A 346 -9.44 12.78 4.49
C ALA A 346 -9.19 11.32 4.91
N ARG A 347 -9.67 10.36 4.11
CA ARG A 347 -9.45 8.93 4.36
C ARG A 347 -7.97 8.54 4.22
N GLU A 348 -7.30 9.03 3.19
CA GLU A 348 -5.88 8.75 2.94
C GLU A 348 -4.95 9.33 4.00
N LYS A 349 -5.30 10.51 4.55
CA LYS A 349 -4.58 11.10 5.68
C LYS A 349 -4.94 10.46 7.02
N GLY A 350 -5.86 9.51 7.06
CA GLY A 350 -6.31 8.86 8.29
C GLY A 350 -7.05 9.81 9.24
N LEU A 351 -7.73 10.82 8.69
CA LEU A 351 -8.58 11.73 9.46
C LEU A 351 -9.82 10.97 9.98
N LEU A 352 -10.39 11.48 11.08
CA LEU A 352 -11.53 10.87 11.75
C LEU A 352 -12.83 10.94 10.94
N GLY A 353 -12.92 11.89 10.00
CA GLY A 353 -14.13 12.11 9.21
C GLY A 353 -14.12 13.42 8.44
N TYR A 354 -15.32 13.82 7.99
CA TYR A 354 -15.62 15.18 7.51
C TYR A 354 -16.80 15.80 8.25
N LYS A 355 -16.88 17.13 8.19
CA LYS A 355 -18.02 17.93 8.64
C LYS A 355 -18.35 19.02 7.63
N VAL A 356 -19.63 19.18 7.30
CA VAL A 356 -20.10 20.11 6.28
C VAL A 356 -20.64 21.41 6.88
N TRP A 357 -20.22 22.55 6.32
CA TRP A 357 -20.83 23.87 6.50
C TRP A 357 -21.50 24.37 5.19
N GLN A 358 -22.82 24.36 5.09
CA GLN A 358 -23.78 23.74 6.00
C GLN A 358 -24.80 22.91 5.20
N VAL A 359 -25.45 21.98 5.89
CA VAL A 359 -26.34 20.97 5.30
C VAL A 359 -27.45 21.60 4.44
N PRO A 360 -28.15 22.67 4.87
CA PRO A 360 -29.17 23.35 4.05
C PRO A 360 -28.71 23.90 2.71
N ASN A 361 -27.41 24.11 2.52
CA ASN A 361 -26.91 24.71 1.29
C ASN A 361 -26.79 23.71 0.14
N ASP A 362 -26.94 22.41 0.40
CA ASP A 362 -26.87 21.36 -0.63
C ASP A 362 -28.05 21.45 -1.62
N ASP A 363 -27.85 20.99 -2.86
CA ASP A 363 -28.91 20.89 -3.87
C ASP A 363 -29.45 19.46 -3.88
N ASN A 364 -30.56 19.21 -3.19
CA ASN A 364 -31.20 17.89 -3.12
C ASN A 364 -30.26 16.76 -2.67
N TRP A 365 -29.39 17.04 -1.69
CA TRP A 365 -28.44 16.10 -1.10
C TRP A 365 -27.35 15.60 -2.06
N VAL A 366 -27.12 16.28 -3.19
CA VAL A 366 -26.16 15.83 -4.21
C VAL A 366 -24.75 15.74 -3.63
N LEU A 367 -24.29 16.76 -2.91
CA LEU A 367 -22.95 16.74 -2.32
C LEU A 367 -22.86 15.77 -1.14
N SER A 368 -23.91 15.69 -0.32
CA SER A 368 -23.98 14.78 0.84
C SER A 368 -23.91 13.31 0.41
N LYS A 369 -24.62 12.95 -0.66
CA LYS A 369 -24.59 11.59 -1.25
C LYS A 369 -23.23 11.30 -1.89
N ALA A 370 -22.67 12.25 -2.62
CA ALA A 370 -21.34 12.12 -3.22
C ALA A 370 -20.27 11.84 -2.16
N ALA A 371 -20.35 12.52 -1.01
CA ALA A 371 -19.43 12.29 0.12
C ALA A 371 -19.61 10.92 0.79
N GLN A 372 -20.80 10.31 0.70
CA GLN A 372 -21.09 9.00 1.29
C GLN A 372 -20.61 7.83 0.41
N GLU A 373 -20.79 7.92 -0.90
CA GLU A 373 -20.52 6.85 -1.88
C GLU A 373 -19.05 6.39 -1.85
N GLU A 374 -18.12 7.34 -1.82
CA GLU A 374 -16.69 7.08 -1.89
C GLU A 374 -16.15 6.27 -0.69
N GLY A 375 -16.88 6.29 0.43
CA GLY A 375 -16.55 5.52 1.61
C GLY A 375 -16.89 4.04 1.52
N LYS A 376 -17.98 3.70 0.81
CA LYS A 376 -18.47 2.31 0.72
C LYS A 376 -17.53 1.43 -0.09
N ASP A 377 -17.00 1.93 -1.20
CA ASP A 377 -16.14 1.12 -2.09
C ASP A 377 -14.80 0.78 -1.47
N LYS A 378 -14.19 1.70 -0.71
CA LYS A 378 -12.92 1.46 -0.03
C LYS A 378 -13.09 0.60 1.21
N GLU A 379 -14.14 0.82 2.01
CA GLU A 379 -14.48 -0.02 3.17
C GLU A 379 -14.78 -1.46 2.74
N ASN A 380 -15.54 -1.65 1.67
CA ASN A 380 -15.84 -2.98 1.13
C ASN A 380 -14.56 -3.70 0.66
N LYS A 381 -13.66 -3.01 -0.05
CA LYS A 381 -12.37 -3.59 -0.48
C LYS A 381 -11.47 -3.93 0.71
N GLN A 382 -11.42 -3.07 1.73
CA GLN A 382 -10.60 -3.28 2.92
C GLN A 382 -11.14 -4.43 3.78
N LEU A 383 -12.46 -4.50 4.00
CA LEU A 383 -13.12 -5.63 4.67
C LEU A 383 -12.87 -6.95 3.93
N LEU A 384 -12.92 -6.94 2.59
CA LEU A 384 -12.58 -8.09 1.74
C LEU A 384 -11.14 -8.55 1.96
N LEU A 385 -10.18 -7.62 1.99
CA LEU A 385 -8.76 -7.91 2.24
C LEU A 385 -8.54 -8.46 3.66
N GLU A 386 -9.19 -7.86 4.66
CA GLU A 386 -9.13 -8.30 6.06
C GLU A 386 -9.73 -9.70 6.28
N ILE A 387 -10.68 -10.14 5.44
CA ILE A 387 -11.23 -11.50 5.47
C ILE A 387 -10.36 -12.48 4.64
N LEU A 388 -9.91 -12.08 3.45
CA LEU A 388 -9.17 -12.95 2.52
C LEU A 388 -7.77 -13.33 3.04
N LEU A 389 -7.07 -12.42 3.71
CA LEU A 389 -5.72 -12.67 4.22
C LEU A 389 -5.67 -13.75 5.33
N PRO A 390 -6.47 -13.68 6.41
CA PRO A 390 -6.47 -14.74 7.42
C PRO A 390 -7.08 -16.05 6.91
N THR A 391 -8.12 -16.01 6.07
CA THR A 391 -8.70 -17.23 5.50
C THR A 391 -7.72 -17.98 4.61
N SER A 392 -6.97 -17.28 3.75
CA SER A 392 -5.92 -17.89 2.92
C SER A 392 -4.78 -18.47 3.78
N ALA A 393 -4.35 -17.79 4.85
CA ALA A 393 -3.35 -18.31 5.77
C ALA A 393 -3.81 -19.60 6.45
N ILE A 394 -5.06 -19.65 6.96
CA ILE A 394 -5.64 -20.84 7.60
C ILE A 394 -5.73 -22.00 6.62
N VAL A 395 -6.22 -21.77 5.39
CA VAL A 395 -6.31 -22.80 4.35
C VAL A 395 -4.93 -23.35 4.02
N THR A 396 -3.92 -22.49 3.92
CA THR A 396 -2.53 -22.91 3.65
C THR A 396 -1.97 -23.77 4.78
N LEU A 397 -2.28 -23.44 6.04
CA LEU A 397 -1.87 -24.18 7.22
C LEU A 397 -2.57 -25.55 7.30
N LEU A 398 -3.86 -25.61 6.99
CA LEU A 398 -4.63 -26.86 6.91
C LEU A 398 -4.15 -27.77 5.77
N LEU A 399 -3.88 -27.21 4.58
CA LEU A 399 -3.29 -27.96 3.48
C LEU A 399 -1.89 -28.45 3.83
N GLY A 400 -1.05 -27.61 4.45
CA GLY A 400 0.29 -28.00 4.88
C GLY A 400 0.27 -29.15 5.91
N THR A 401 -0.61 -29.07 6.91
CA THR A 401 -0.76 -30.12 7.93
C THR A 401 -1.33 -31.40 7.35
N LEU A 402 -2.31 -31.33 6.44
CA LEU A 402 -2.86 -32.48 5.72
C LEU A 402 -1.78 -33.13 4.84
N THR A 403 -1.01 -32.33 4.10
CA THR A 403 0.08 -32.81 3.25
C THR A 403 1.17 -33.48 4.09
N TRP A 404 1.55 -32.88 5.23
CA TRP A 404 2.49 -33.47 6.18
C TRP A 404 1.95 -34.79 6.76
N TYR A 405 0.68 -34.84 7.15
CA TYR A 405 0.03 -36.04 7.65
C TYR A 405 0.03 -37.16 6.60
N LEU A 406 -0.38 -36.85 5.37
CA LEU A 406 -0.36 -37.80 4.26
C LEU A 406 1.06 -38.26 3.92
N ARG A 407 2.05 -37.35 3.89
CA ARG A 407 3.47 -37.70 3.71
C ARG A 407 3.99 -38.59 4.83
N ARG A 408 3.65 -38.32 6.09
CA ARG A 408 4.04 -39.14 7.25
C ARG A 408 3.40 -40.53 7.18
N ARG A 409 2.15 -40.62 6.73
CA ARG A 409 1.46 -41.91 6.52
C ARG A 409 2.10 -42.68 5.38
N LEU A 410 2.38 -42.04 4.24
CA LEU A 410 3.06 -42.65 3.10
C LEU A 410 4.52 -43.03 3.40
N CYS A 411 5.26 -42.25 4.19
CA CYS A 411 6.62 -42.59 4.63
C CYS A 411 6.62 -43.82 5.56
N LYS A 412 5.64 -43.99 6.45
CA LYS A 412 5.51 -45.22 7.24
C LYS A 412 5.33 -46.45 6.34
N TRP A 413 4.53 -46.33 5.28
CA TRP A 413 4.35 -47.39 4.29
C TRP A 413 5.60 -47.61 3.41
N LYS A 414 6.28 -46.53 3.00
CA LYS A 414 7.55 -46.60 2.25
C LYS A 414 8.70 -47.17 3.07
N VAL A 415 8.81 -46.89 4.38
CA VAL A 415 9.85 -47.48 5.26
C VAL A 415 9.61 -48.97 5.46
N LEU A 416 8.35 -49.39 5.60
CA LEU A 416 8.00 -50.81 5.66
C LEU A 416 8.29 -51.51 4.31
N ALA A 417 7.92 -50.88 3.19
CA ALA A 417 8.22 -51.39 1.85
C ALA A 417 9.72 -51.40 1.53
N MET A 418 10.49 -50.40 1.98
CA MET A 418 11.96 -50.33 1.81
C MET A 418 12.68 -51.37 2.66
N ARG A 419 12.22 -51.72 3.87
CA ARG A 419 12.79 -52.85 4.63
C ARG A 419 12.57 -54.19 3.92
N VAL A 420 11.44 -54.34 3.24
CA VAL A 420 11.10 -55.54 2.44
C VAL A 420 11.82 -55.54 1.08
N MET A 421 12.09 -54.38 0.48
CA MET A 421 12.87 -54.28 -0.77
C MET A 421 14.38 -54.36 -0.54
N ALA A 422 14.94 -53.73 0.49
CA ALA A 422 16.38 -53.73 0.79
C ALA A 422 16.93 -55.13 1.15
N THR A 423 16.09 -55.98 1.73
CA THR A 423 16.40 -57.41 1.92
C THR A 423 16.38 -58.20 0.59
N ARG A 424 15.68 -57.69 -0.44
CA ARG A 424 15.56 -58.31 -1.77
C ARG A 424 16.60 -57.81 -2.77
N THR A 425 16.95 -56.52 -2.77
CA THR A 425 17.89 -55.90 -3.73
C THR A 425 19.37 -56.19 -3.43
N LYS A 426 19.74 -56.44 -2.16
CA LYS A 426 21.11 -56.90 -1.81
C LYS A 426 21.46 -58.27 -2.45
N SER A 427 20.46 -59.01 -2.94
CA SER A 427 20.65 -60.30 -3.61
C SER A 427 20.74 -60.24 -5.14
N ARG A 428 20.49 -59.09 -5.79
CA ARG A 428 20.28 -59.07 -7.26
C ARG A 428 21.26 -58.23 -8.10
N TYR A 429 22.07 -57.35 -7.51
CA TYR A 429 23.10 -56.59 -8.23
C TYR A 429 24.33 -56.36 -7.35
N PRO A 430 25.37 -57.22 -7.42
CA PRO A 430 26.49 -57.19 -6.48
C PRO A 430 27.43 -55.97 -6.60
N ASN A 431 27.27 -55.13 -7.64
CA ASN A 431 28.17 -54.01 -7.94
C ASN A 431 27.55 -52.60 -7.74
N LEU A 432 26.36 -52.48 -7.13
CA LEU A 432 25.76 -51.17 -6.86
C LEU A 432 26.25 -50.64 -5.50
N GLN A 433 27.15 -49.65 -5.52
CA GLN A 433 27.67 -49.05 -4.29
C GLN A 433 26.67 -48.01 -3.75
N ALA A 434 26.08 -48.30 -2.59
CA ALA A 434 25.22 -47.36 -1.90
C ALA A 434 26.04 -46.57 -0.88
N PHE A 435 26.10 -45.24 -1.03
CA PHE A 435 26.73 -44.35 -0.05
C PHE A 435 25.70 -43.88 0.98
N GLY A 436 26.05 -43.98 2.25
CA GLY A 436 25.28 -43.40 3.35
C GLY A 436 25.45 -41.88 3.41
N PHE A 437 24.51 -41.22 4.08
CA PHE A 437 24.61 -39.78 4.34
C PHE A 437 25.90 -39.41 5.08
N THR A 438 26.38 -40.27 5.97
CA THR A 438 27.66 -40.09 6.69
C THR A 438 28.84 -40.05 5.72
N ASP A 439 28.88 -40.97 4.75
CA ASP A 439 29.93 -41.04 3.75
C ASP A 439 29.97 -39.76 2.92
N ILE A 440 28.79 -39.25 2.53
CA ILE A 440 28.63 -37.99 1.77
C ILE A 440 29.05 -36.76 2.61
N LYS A 441 28.72 -36.76 3.89
CA LYS A 441 29.06 -35.68 4.81
C LYS A 441 30.58 -35.62 5.03
N GLU A 442 31.24 -36.76 5.19
CA GLU A 442 32.69 -36.84 5.34
C GLU A 442 33.40 -36.45 4.05
N ALA A 443 32.93 -37.00 2.94
CA ALA A 443 33.35 -36.69 1.58
C ALA A 443 33.40 -35.17 1.29
N THR A 444 32.36 -34.44 1.68
CA THR A 444 32.25 -33.00 1.38
C THR A 444 32.93 -32.11 2.42
N SER A 445 33.73 -32.68 3.33
CA SER A 445 34.28 -31.99 4.51
C SER A 445 33.18 -31.28 5.30
N ASN A 446 32.10 -32.00 5.57
CA ASN A 446 30.88 -31.51 6.20
C ASN A 446 30.26 -30.32 5.45
N PHE A 447 30.18 -30.41 4.12
CA PHE A 447 29.64 -29.36 3.25
C PHE A 447 30.35 -28.02 3.42
N SER A 448 31.70 -28.03 3.46
CA SER A 448 32.50 -26.82 3.67
C SER A 448 32.30 -25.81 2.54
N HIS A 449 32.38 -24.51 2.88
CA HIS A 449 32.23 -23.44 1.90
C HIS A 449 33.35 -23.45 0.85
N GLU A 450 34.55 -23.91 1.20
CA GLU A 450 35.70 -24.05 0.31
C GLU A 450 35.46 -25.07 -0.79
N ASN A 451 34.65 -26.09 -0.51
CA ASN A 451 34.23 -27.09 -1.49
C ASN A 451 33.01 -26.66 -2.29
N LYS A 452 32.39 -25.50 -2.03
CA LYS A 452 31.19 -25.07 -2.77
C LYS A 452 31.55 -24.55 -4.15
N LEU A 453 31.16 -25.28 -5.19
CA LEU A 453 31.39 -24.95 -6.60
C LEU A 453 30.46 -23.85 -7.09
N GLY A 454 29.23 -23.79 -6.57
CA GLY A 454 28.24 -22.82 -6.96
C GLY A 454 26.90 -23.05 -6.27
N GLU A 455 25.96 -22.14 -6.49
CA GLU A 455 24.59 -22.25 -6.00
C GLU A 455 23.66 -21.66 -7.06
N GLY A 456 22.63 -22.41 -7.43
CA GLY A 456 21.60 -21.99 -8.37
C GLY A 456 20.20 -22.29 -7.83
N GLY A 457 19.16 -22.16 -8.67
CA GLY A 457 17.74 -22.41 -8.31
C GLY A 457 17.41 -23.84 -7.83
N PHE A 458 18.43 -24.69 -7.81
CA PHE A 458 18.42 -26.10 -7.54
C PHE A 458 19.24 -26.50 -6.30
N GLY A 459 19.91 -25.54 -5.66
CA GLY A 459 20.70 -25.71 -4.42
C GLY A 459 22.21 -25.50 -4.59
N PRO A 460 22.96 -25.55 -3.47
CA PRO A 460 24.42 -25.48 -3.48
C PRO A 460 25.04 -26.79 -3.98
N VAL A 461 26.06 -26.67 -4.83
CA VAL A 461 26.84 -27.79 -5.37
C VAL A 461 28.19 -27.80 -4.69
N TYR A 462 28.60 -28.96 -4.15
CA TYR A 462 29.87 -29.13 -3.47
C TYR A 462 30.79 -30.09 -4.24
N LYS A 463 32.06 -29.69 -4.40
CA LYS A 463 33.18 -30.53 -4.80
C LYS A 463 33.45 -31.55 -3.70
N HIS A 464 33.84 -32.73 -4.11
CA HIS A 464 34.21 -33.81 -3.22
C HIS A 464 35.62 -34.31 -3.56
N MET A 465 36.41 -34.70 -2.54
CA MET A 465 37.69 -35.39 -2.70
C MET A 465 37.59 -36.84 -2.18
N PHE A 466 37.48 -37.83 -3.07
CA PHE A 466 37.83 -39.22 -2.75
C PHE A 466 39.27 -39.46 -3.25
N GLN A 467 40.11 -40.04 -2.40
CA GLN A 467 41.27 -40.78 -2.91
C GLN A 467 40.72 -41.96 -3.72
N GLN A 468 41.00 -41.94 -5.03
CA GLN A 468 40.73 -42.96 -6.03
C GLN A 468 39.27 -43.17 -6.51
N PHE A 469 39.12 -42.91 -7.82
CA PHE A 469 38.08 -43.30 -8.78
C PHE A 469 36.75 -42.51 -8.87
N VAL A 470 36.51 -42.09 -10.11
CA VAL A 470 35.46 -41.23 -10.68
C VAL A 470 34.09 -41.91 -10.72
N TRP A 471 33.03 -41.26 -10.21
CA TRP A 471 31.64 -41.23 -10.74
C TRP A 471 30.86 -40.09 -10.04
N TYR A 472 30.12 -39.25 -10.80
CA TYR A 472 29.27 -38.17 -10.26
C TYR A 472 27.79 -38.45 -10.55
N GLU A 473 26.93 -38.47 -9.53
CA GLU A 473 25.46 -38.40 -9.68
C GLU A 473 24.86 -37.25 -8.85
N LEU A 474 23.98 -36.46 -9.48
CA LEU A 474 23.32 -35.25 -8.95
C LEU A 474 22.00 -35.60 -8.24
N TYR A 475 21.75 -35.01 -7.05
CA TYR A 475 20.42 -34.94 -6.44
C TYR A 475 19.94 -33.49 -6.29
N LEU A 476 18.71 -33.23 -6.73
CA LEU A 476 18.02 -31.92 -6.72
C LEU A 476 16.84 -31.93 -5.73
N MET A 477 16.69 -30.87 -4.91
CA MET A 477 15.46 -30.57 -4.14
C MET A 477 15.15 -29.04 -4.13
N PRO A 478 13.86 -28.60 -4.10
CA PRO A 478 13.51 -27.23 -4.48
C PRO A 478 13.10 -26.25 -3.35
N ARG A 479 13.30 -24.96 -3.68
CA ARG A 479 12.75 -23.67 -3.16
C ARG A 479 13.45 -22.98 -1.98
N VAL A 480 14.00 -21.78 -2.23
CA VAL A 480 13.50 -20.43 -1.81
C VAL A 480 14.05 -19.34 -2.76
N THR A 481 13.25 -18.30 -2.98
CA THR A 481 13.43 -17.06 -3.76
C THR A 481 14.68 -16.23 -3.44
N LEU A 482 15.41 -15.75 -4.48
CA LEU A 482 16.41 -14.67 -4.35
C LEU A 482 16.64 -13.91 -5.68
N SER A 483 16.60 -12.57 -5.57
CA SER A 483 17.21 -11.50 -6.37
C SER A 483 17.26 -11.61 -7.91
N SER A 484 16.55 -10.69 -8.55
CA SER A 484 16.29 -10.51 -9.98
C SER A 484 17.47 -10.12 -10.88
N TYR A 485 18.72 -10.37 -10.49
CA TYR A 485 19.89 -10.05 -11.33
C TYR A 485 20.83 -11.24 -11.62
N LEU A 486 20.65 -12.40 -10.97
CA LEU A 486 21.51 -13.58 -11.18
C LEU A 486 20.93 -14.59 -12.19
N ILE A 487 19.68 -14.41 -12.63
CA ILE A 487 18.88 -15.46 -13.27
C ILE A 487 19.06 -15.48 -14.80
N HIS A 488 19.49 -14.39 -15.44
CA HIS A 488 19.50 -14.33 -16.91
C HIS A 488 20.46 -15.30 -17.61
N GLY A 489 21.57 -15.71 -16.97
CA GLY A 489 22.60 -16.53 -17.62
C GLY A 489 22.29 -18.02 -17.80
N TYR A 490 21.30 -18.57 -17.06
CA TYR A 490 20.91 -19.98 -17.13
C TYR A 490 19.56 -20.21 -17.79
N VAL A 491 18.92 -19.13 -18.21
CA VAL A 491 17.59 -19.13 -18.82
C VAL A 491 17.78 -19.11 -20.34
N PRO A 492 17.18 -20.04 -21.08
CA PRO A 492 17.32 -20.08 -22.53
C PRO A 492 16.60 -18.91 -23.22
N PRO A 493 17.06 -18.50 -24.42
CA PRO A 493 16.54 -17.34 -25.14
C PRO A 493 15.05 -17.41 -25.45
N GLU A 494 14.49 -18.57 -25.76
CA GLU A 494 13.06 -18.71 -26.06
C GLU A 494 12.17 -18.41 -24.84
N TYR A 495 12.65 -18.70 -23.62
CA TYR A 495 11.94 -18.34 -22.40
C TYR A 495 12.07 -16.84 -22.13
N VAL A 496 13.28 -16.27 -22.25
CA VAL A 496 13.49 -14.82 -22.04
C VAL A 496 12.71 -13.98 -23.05
N LYS A 497 12.72 -14.36 -24.33
CA LYS A 497 12.14 -13.59 -25.43
C LYS A 497 10.62 -13.80 -25.57
N ARG A 498 10.11 -15.01 -25.27
CA ARG A 498 8.72 -15.39 -25.61
C ARG A 498 7.97 -16.08 -24.46
N GLY A 499 8.60 -16.31 -23.31
CA GLY A 499 7.99 -17.02 -22.18
C GLY A 499 7.73 -18.51 -22.44
N ILE A 500 8.38 -19.10 -23.45
CA ILE A 500 8.17 -20.50 -23.84
C ILE A 500 8.98 -21.41 -22.91
N TYR A 501 8.29 -22.32 -22.23
CA TYR A 501 8.91 -23.33 -21.36
C TYR A 501 8.80 -24.73 -21.99
N SER A 502 9.91 -25.47 -22.02
CA SER A 502 9.98 -26.83 -22.58
C SER A 502 11.04 -27.67 -21.88
N THR A 503 11.11 -28.97 -22.19
CA THR A 503 12.19 -29.86 -21.70
C THR A 503 13.58 -29.44 -22.17
N LYS A 504 13.69 -28.62 -23.23
CA LYS A 504 14.97 -28.04 -23.70
C LYS A 504 15.49 -26.93 -22.80
N TYR A 505 14.67 -26.44 -21.88
CA TYR A 505 15.09 -25.51 -20.83
C TYR A 505 16.15 -26.15 -19.94
N ASP A 506 15.87 -27.35 -19.42
CA ASP A 506 16.79 -28.07 -18.53
C ASP A 506 18.09 -28.45 -19.25
N VAL A 507 18.00 -28.78 -20.55
CA VAL A 507 19.16 -29.04 -21.42
C VAL A 507 20.07 -27.81 -21.50
N TYR A 508 19.48 -26.63 -21.75
CA TYR A 508 20.24 -25.38 -21.82
C TYR A 508 20.93 -25.06 -20.49
N SER A 509 20.19 -25.11 -19.38
CA SER A 509 20.76 -24.87 -18.06
C SER A 509 21.87 -25.86 -17.71
N PHE A 510 21.72 -27.13 -18.09
CA PHE A 510 22.76 -28.15 -17.94
C PHE A 510 24.03 -27.81 -18.72
N GLY A 511 23.90 -27.40 -19.98
CA GLY A 511 25.04 -26.99 -20.81
C GLY A 511 25.83 -25.82 -20.21
N VAL A 512 25.15 -24.80 -19.70
CA VAL A 512 25.79 -23.66 -19.02
C VAL A 512 26.55 -24.13 -17.77
N LEU A 513 25.97 -25.03 -16.97
CA LEU A 513 26.63 -25.59 -15.79
C LEU A 513 27.86 -26.42 -16.17
N LEU A 514 27.76 -27.26 -17.21
CA LEU A 514 28.86 -28.09 -17.66
C LEU A 514 30.05 -27.25 -18.13
N LEU A 515 29.80 -26.15 -18.87
CA LEU A 515 30.86 -25.19 -19.25
C LEU A 515 31.55 -24.57 -18.03
N GLN A 516 30.81 -24.24 -16.97
CA GLN A 516 31.40 -23.71 -15.74
C GLN A 516 32.23 -24.75 -14.99
N ILE A 517 31.75 -26.00 -14.94
CA ILE A 517 32.44 -27.09 -14.26
C ILE A 517 33.79 -27.33 -14.93
N ILE A 518 33.82 -27.48 -16.26
CA ILE A 518 35.06 -27.83 -16.96
C ILE A 518 36.07 -26.68 -17.01
N SER A 519 35.62 -25.42 -16.88
CA SER A 519 36.50 -24.24 -16.95
C SER A 519 36.85 -23.60 -15.61
N GLY A 520 36.08 -23.89 -14.55
CA GLY A 520 36.14 -23.15 -13.29
C GLY A 520 35.71 -21.68 -13.40
N LYS A 521 35.18 -21.25 -14.56
CA LYS A 521 34.80 -19.86 -14.85
C LYS A 521 33.34 -19.59 -14.48
N LYS A 522 33.04 -18.37 -14.03
CA LYS A 522 31.72 -17.92 -13.60
C LYS A 522 30.98 -17.21 -14.74
N ASN A 523 29.73 -17.60 -15.00
CA ASN A 523 28.92 -17.02 -16.09
C ASN A 523 28.55 -15.52 -15.89
N THR A 524 28.83 -14.93 -14.73
CA THR A 524 28.60 -13.49 -14.47
C THR A 524 29.75 -12.58 -14.92
N PHE A 525 30.85 -13.14 -15.45
CA PHE A 525 32.03 -12.38 -15.88
C PHE A 525 32.23 -12.49 -17.39
N LEU A 526 33.02 -11.56 -17.93
CA LEU A 526 33.44 -11.53 -19.34
C LEU A 526 34.88 -12.06 -19.45
N TYR A 527 35.17 -12.72 -20.57
CA TYR A 527 36.39 -13.49 -20.78
C TYR A 527 37.02 -13.22 -22.15
N GLY A 528 38.33 -13.45 -22.25
CA GLY A 528 39.11 -13.21 -23.46
C GLY A 528 39.40 -11.72 -23.71
N ARG A 529 40.10 -11.43 -24.81
CA ARG A 529 40.44 -10.05 -25.20
C ARG A 529 39.22 -9.25 -25.66
N ASP A 530 38.21 -9.93 -26.18
CA ASP A 530 37.01 -9.32 -26.75
C ASP A 530 35.86 -9.19 -25.73
N ASN A 531 36.12 -9.42 -24.43
CA ASN A 531 35.14 -9.35 -23.35
C ASN A 531 33.86 -10.16 -23.65
N LEU A 532 34.05 -11.41 -24.07
CA LEU A 532 32.96 -12.32 -24.45
C LEU A 532 32.31 -12.92 -23.20
N HIS A 533 31.00 -13.15 -23.24
CA HIS A 533 30.33 -13.92 -22.19
C HIS A 533 30.74 -15.40 -22.28
N LEU A 534 30.57 -16.16 -21.18
CA LEU A 534 31.14 -17.51 -21.02
C LEU A 534 30.87 -18.47 -22.18
N LEU A 535 29.64 -18.49 -22.70
CA LEU A 535 29.22 -19.40 -23.77
C LEU A 535 29.91 -19.06 -25.09
N GLU A 536 29.94 -17.77 -25.46
CA GLU A 536 30.64 -17.28 -26.66
C GLU A 536 32.15 -17.49 -26.56
N TYR A 537 32.74 -17.24 -25.39
CA TYR A 537 34.16 -17.48 -25.16
C TYR A 537 34.53 -18.97 -25.32
N ALA A 538 33.69 -19.87 -24.81
CA ALA A 538 33.84 -21.30 -25.01
C ALA A 538 33.74 -21.68 -26.49
N TYR A 539 32.75 -21.13 -27.21
CA TYR A 539 32.54 -21.42 -28.62
C TYR A 539 33.72 -20.98 -29.50
N GLU A 540 34.25 -19.77 -29.31
CA GLU A 540 35.38 -19.27 -30.09
C GLU A 540 36.66 -20.09 -29.85
N LEU A 541 36.95 -20.47 -28.59
CA LEU A 541 38.09 -21.35 -28.29
C LEU A 541 37.91 -22.75 -28.86
N TRP A 542 36.69 -23.30 -28.85
CA TRP A 542 36.41 -24.58 -29.50
C TRP A 542 36.57 -24.50 -31.02
N LYS A 543 36.05 -23.45 -31.65
CA LYS A 543 36.17 -23.21 -33.10
C LYS A 543 37.62 -23.08 -33.55
N ASP A 544 38.46 -22.41 -32.75
CA ASP A 544 39.89 -22.20 -33.03
C ASP A 544 40.77 -23.42 -32.69
N GLY A 545 40.20 -24.52 -32.21
CA GLY A 545 40.96 -25.71 -31.79
C GLY A 545 41.75 -25.50 -30.48
N LYS A 546 41.43 -24.44 -29.73
CA LYS A 546 42.07 -24.04 -28.46
C LYS A 546 41.24 -24.45 -27.23
N SER A 547 40.41 -25.46 -27.35
CA SER A 547 39.53 -25.95 -26.28
C SER A 547 40.23 -26.20 -24.94
N MET A 548 41.50 -26.64 -24.96
CA MET A 548 42.26 -26.88 -23.73
C MET A 548 42.55 -25.59 -22.95
N GLU A 549 42.63 -24.42 -23.59
CA GLU A 549 42.81 -23.14 -22.91
C GLU A 549 41.58 -22.72 -22.10
N PHE A 550 40.42 -23.31 -22.41
CA PHE A 550 39.17 -23.05 -21.68
C PHE A 550 39.12 -23.81 -20.34
N MET A 551 39.84 -24.92 -20.21
CA MET A 551 39.72 -25.86 -19.10
C MET A 551 40.37 -25.32 -17.81
N ASP A 552 39.81 -25.71 -16.66
CA ASP A 552 40.38 -25.39 -15.35
C ASP A 552 41.74 -26.08 -15.17
N PRO A 553 42.84 -25.35 -14.93
CA PRO A 553 44.17 -25.95 -14.70
C PRO A 553 44.24 -26.88 -13.48
N LEU A 554 43.25 -26.86 -12.59
CA LEU A 554 43.15 -27.74 -11.43
C LEU A 554 42.49 -29.10 -11.74
N MET A 555 42.06 -29.34 -12.98
CA MET A 555 41.62 -30.66 -13.43
C MET A 555 42.85 -31.53 -13.72
N ASP A 556 42.96 -32.74 -13.17
CA ASP A 556 44.07 -33.65 -13.47
C ASP A 556 43.82 -34.35 -14.82
N ASP A 557 44.43 -33.83 -15.88
CA ASP A 557 44.21 -34.22 -17.28
C ASP A 557 45.12 -35.36 -17.76
N THR A 558 46.01 -35.88 -16.90
CA THR A 558 47.10 -36.79 -17.30
C THR A 558 46.66 -38.11 -17.97
N ASN A 559 45.37 -38.45 -17.96
CA ASN A 559 44.83 -39.63 -18.66
C ASN A 559 43.45 -39.44 -19.34
N SER A 560 42.92 -38.22 -19.55
CA SER A 560 41.54 -38.05 -20.07
C SER A 560 41.23 -36.75 -20.84
N GLY A 561 42.21 -36.10 -21.48
CA GLY A 561 41.99 -34.87 -22.27
C GLY A 561 40.88 -34.98 -23.33
N CYS A 562 40.75 -36.13 -24.00
CA CYS A 562 39.67 -36.38 -24.98
C CYS A 562 38.26 -36.30 -24.37
N LYS A 563 38.09 -36.66 -23.09
CA LYS A 563 36.80 -36.59 -22.39
C LYS A 563 36.42 -35.17 -22.03
N LEU A 564 37.39 -34.32 -21.69
CA LEU A 564 37.14 -32.89 -21.42
C LEU A 564 36.73 -32.16 -22.71
N LEU A 565 37.38 -32.47 -23.83
CA LEU A 565 36.99 -31.96 -25.15
C LEU A 565 35.57 -32.40 -25.52
N GLN A 566 35.22 -33.65 -25.26
CA GLN A 566 33.87 -34.16 -25.45
C GLN A 566 32.84 -33.46 -24.55
N CYS A 567 33.15 -33.27 -23.27
CA CYS A 567 32.29 -32.52 -22.36
C CYS A 567 32.05 -31.09 -22.85
N MET A 568 33.09 -30.42 -23.37
CA MET A 568 32.97 -29.09 -23.95
C MET A 568 32.05 -29.10 -25.18
N GLN A 569 32.23 -30.05 -26.09
CA GLN A 569 31.41 -30.17 -27.29
C GLN A 569 29.94 -30.46 -26.95
N VAL A 570 29.68 -31.38 -26.01
CA VAL A 570 28.32 -31.68 -25.54
C VAL A 570 27.70 -30.46 -24.85
N ALA A 571 28.47 -29.73 -24.05
CA ALA A 571 27.99 -28.51 -23.41
C ALA A 571 27.61 -27.44 -24.43
N LEU A 572 28.42 -27.25 -25.48
CA LEU A 572 28.15 -26.32 -26.57
C LEU A 572 26.88 -26.71 -27.36
N LEU A 573 26.65 -28.01 -27.61
CA LEU A 573 25.41 -28.49 -28.23
C LEU A 573 24.18 -28.14 -27.40
N CYS A 574 24.30 -28.17 -26.07
CA CYS A 574 23.22 -27.88 -25.14
C CYS A 574 22.84 -26.38 -25.09
N VAL A 575 23.78 -25.47 -25.38
CA VAL A 575 23.57 -24.02 -25.21
C VAL A 575 23.28 -23.26 -26.51
N GLN A 576 22.91 -23.96 -27.60
CA GLN A 576 22.63 -23.35 -28.90
C GLN A 576 21.43 -22.38 -28.86
N GLU A 577 21.44 -21.36 -29.73
CA GLU A 577 20.39 -20.32 -29.80
C GLU A 577 19.00 -20.93 -30.07
N LYS A 578 18.91 -21.82 -31.07
CA LYS A 578 17.66 -22.52 -31.40
C LYS A 578 17.47 -23.75 -30.51
N TRP A 579 16.33 -23.84 -29.86
CA TRP A 579 16.01 -24.93 -28.93
C TRP A 579 15.84 -26.28 -29.64
N GLU A 580 15.51 -26.28 -30.94
CA GLU A 580 15.41 -27.47 -31.79
C GLU A 580 16.78 -28.11 -32.07
N ASP A 581 17.84 -27.30 -32.11
CA ASP A 581 19.21 -27.78 -32.37
C ASP A 581 19.86 -28.40 -31.12
N ARG A 582 19.28 -28.18 -29.94
CA ARG A 582 19.78 -28.75 -28.68
C ARG A 582 19.39 -30.23 -28.60
N PRO A 583 20.24 -31.12 -28.08
CA PRO A 583 19.89 -32.52 -27.86
C PRO A 583 18.82 -32.70 -26.77
N THR A 584 18.30 -33.90 -26.61
CA THR A 584 17.53 -34.33 -25.43
C THR A 584 18.49 -34.75 -24.31
N MET A 585 18.05 -34.70 -23.05
CA MET A 585 18.91 -35.14 -21.93
C MET A 585 19.34 -36.62 -22.04
N LEU A 586 18.55 -37.46 -22.72
CA LEU A 586 18.92 -38.85 -22.99
C LEU A 586 20.09 -38.95 -23.99
N GLU A 587 20.05 -38.14 -25.04
CA GLU A 587 21.16 -38.05 -26.01
C GLU A 587 22.41 -37.46 -25.35
N VAL A 588 22.26 -36.43 -24.51
CA VAL A 588 23.37 -35.86 -23.72
C VAL A 588 24.02 -36.93 -22.83
N TYR A 589 23.22 -37.72 -22.11
CA TYR A 589 23.72 -38.83 -21.29
C TYR A 589 24.48 -39.86 -22.14
N SER A 590 23.94 -40.21 -23.30
CA SER A 590 24.55 -41.19 -24.22
C SER A 590 25.87 -40.68 -24.80
N MET A 591 25.95 -39.40 -25.17
CA MET A 591 27.18 -38.75 -25.63
C MET A 591 28.25 -38.74 -24.54
N LEU A 592 27.90 -38.38 -23.29
CA LEU A 592 28.85 -38.35 -22.17
C LEU A 592 29.37 -39.74 -21.77
N LYS A 593 28.61 -40.80 -22.08
CA LYS A 593 28.99 -42.19 -21.84
C LYS A 593 29.85 -42.80 -22.96
N ASN A 594 30.14 -42.04 -24.02
CA ASN A 594 30.82 -42.52 -25.24
C ASN A 594 30.02 -43.62 -25.98
N GLU A 595 28.69 -43.61 -25.90
CA GLU A 595 27.85 -44.57 -26.62
C GLU A 595 27.50 -44.11 -28.04
N ILE A 596 27.87 -42.88 -28.41
CA ILE A 596 27.67 -42.27 -29.74
C ILE A 596 29.04 -41.80 -30.24
N GLU A 597 29.55 -42.41 -31.31
CA GLU A 597 30.90 -42.14 -31.85
C GLU A 597 30.98 -40.88 -32.72
N ASP A 598 29.87 -40.42 -33.31
CA ASP A 598 29.83 -39.23 -34.19
C ASP A 598 28.92 -38.14 -33.59
N VAL A 599 29.53 -37.22 -32.82
CA VAL A 599 28.83 -36.11 -32.18
C VAL A 599 28.78 -34.92 -33.13
N SER A 600 27.58 -34.40 -33.37
CA SER A 600 27.37 -33.25 -34.25
C SER A 600 28.20 -32.03 -33.82
N LYS A 601 28.58 -31.20 -34.79
CA LYS A 601 29.30 -29.95 -34.53
C LYS A 601 28.33 -28.90 -33.95
N PRO A 602 28.62 -28.31 -32.77
CA PRO A 602 27.86 -27.20 -32.23
C PRO A 602 27.77 -26.03 -33.21
N LYS A 603 26.58 -25.43 -33.32
CA LYS A 603 26.39 -24.10 -33.89
C LYS A 603 26.64 -23.03 -32.83
N ARG A 604 26.53 -21.75 -33.22
CA ARG A 604 26.72 -20.62 -32.30
C ARG A 604 25.80 -20.71 -31.07
N PRO A 605 26.34 -20.41 -29.87
CA PRO A 605 25.58 -20.44 -28.64
C PRO A 605 24.55 -19.31 -28.57
N ALA A 606 23.61 -19.44 -27.63
CA ALA A 606 22.58 -18.46 -27.43
C ALA A 606 23.14 -17.09 -27.03
N PHE A 607 22.43 -16.02 -27.43
CA PHE A 607 22.78 -14.62 -27.15
C PHE A 607 24.11 -14.14 -27.74
N SER A 608 24.66 -14.85 -28.74
CA SER A 608 25.80 -14.39 -29.52
C SER A 608 25.50 -13.05 -30.20
N THR A 609 26.47 -12.12 -30.15
CA THR A 609 26.37 -10.80 -30.79
C THR A 609 26.77 -10.81 -32.27
N LYS A 610 27.27 -11.94 -32.77
CA LYS A 610 27.69 -12.12 -34.16
C LYS A 610 26.65 -12.97 -34.90
N THR A 611 26.13 -12.49 -36.03
CA THR A 611 25.20 -13.26 -36.90
C THR A 611 25.96 -14.24 -37.80
N ASP A 612 25.34 -15.38 -38.16
CA ASP A 612 25.92 -16.47 -38.96
C ASP A 612 26.25 -16.10 -40.43
N MET A 613 26.29 -14.81 -40.80
CA MET A 613 26.48 -14.38 -42.19
C MET A 613 27.91 -14.53 -42.73
N ASP A 614 28.86 -15.02 -41.93
CA ASP A 614 30.27 -15.13 -42.31
C ASP A 614 30.70 -16.55 -42.73
N GLU A 615 29.80 -17.54 -42.78
CA GLU A 615 30.15 -18.92 -43.17
C GLU A 615 30.02 -19.24 -44.68
N GLU A 616 29.48 -18.35 -45.51
CA GLU A 616 29.38 -18.59 -46.97
C GLU A 616 30.60 -18.13 -47.80
N ASN A 617 31.56 -17.38 -47.24
CA ASN A 617 32.62 -16.73 -48.02
C ASN A 617 34.04 -17.33 -47.93
N HIS A 618 34.24 -18.49 -47.28
CA HIS A 618 35.59 -19.10 -47.19
C HIS A 618 35.77 -20.47 -47.86
N HIS A 619 34.77 -21.03 -48.54
CA HIS A 619 34.93 -22.23 -49.37
C HIS A 619 35.42 -21.90 -50.79
N LYS A 620 36.61 -21.30 -50.91
CA LYS A 620 37.48 -21.39 -52.10
C LYS A 620 38.94 -21.27 -51.69
N SER A 621 39.52 -22.36 -51.19
CA SER A 621 40.83 -22.86 -51.66
C SER A 621 41.31 -24.04 -50.81
N ARG A 622 41.72 -25.09 -51.53
CA ARG A 622 42.45 -26.30 -51.11
C ARG A 622 41.71 -27.33 -50.25
N GLU A 623 40.92 -28.12 -50.98
CA GLU A 623 40.98 -29.58 -50.83
C GLU A 623 42.44 -30.05 -50.86
N GLU A 624 42.92 -30.63 -49.76
CA GLU A 624 43.92 -31.68 -49.82
C GLU A 624 43.27 -32.96 -49.31
N ILE A 625 42.93 -33.80 -50.28
CA ILE A 625 42.52 -35.19 -50.10
C ILE A 625 43.76 -35.99 -49.70
N CYS A 626 43.71 -36.73 -48.58
CA CYS A 626 44.36 -38.04 -48.54
C CYS A 626 43.73 -39.00 -47.52
N SER A 627 43.06 -39.98 -48.10
CA SER A 627 42.54 -41.30 -47.67
C SER A 627 42.44 -41.68 -46.18
N SER A 628 41.23 -42.12 -45.84
CA SER A 628 40.97 -43.22 -44.91
C SER A 628 41.50 -44.55 -45.47
N ASN A 629 42.16 -45.34 -44.62
CA ASN A 629 42.24 -46.79 -44.82
C ASN A 629 41.71 -47.49 -43.57
N PHE A 630 40.59 -48.18 -43.76
CA PHE A 630 40.13 -49.27 -42.90
C PHE A 630 40.99 -50.51 -43.17
N ALA A 631 41.43 -51.20 -42.13
CA ALA A 631 41.75 -52.64 -42.17
C ALA A 631 41.67 -53.22 -40.75
N THR A 632 40.55 -53.82 -40.37
CA THR A 632 40.24 -55.28 -40.35
C THR A 632 40.90 -56.03 -39.20
N MET A 633 40.06 -56.53 -38.28
CA MET A 633 40.46 -57.53 -37.28
C MET A 633 40.87 -58.84 -37.95
N SER A 634 41.99 -59.41 -37.50
CA SER A 634 42.19 -60.86 -37.49
C SER A 634 42.85 -61.28 -36.18
N GLN A 635 42.22 -62.25 -35.50
CA GLN A 635 42.89 -63.07 -34.49
C GLN A 635 43.73 -64.14 -35.21
N VAL A 636 44.87 -64.53 -34.62
CA VAL A 636 45.31 -65.92 -34.31
C VAL A 636 46.79 -65.90 -33.88
N MET A 637 47.06 -66.46 -32.70
CA MET A 637 48.39 -66.80 -32.13
C MET A 637 48.98 -68.06 -32.82
N PRO A 638 50.11 -68.65 -32.36
CA PRO A 638 51.47 -68.16 -32.14
C PRO A 638 52.51 -68.95 -32.98
N ARG A 639 53.77 -68.49 -32.97
CA ARG A 639 54.95 -69.37 -32.85
C ARG A 639 56.00 -68.68 -32.00
#